data_AF-A0A1B7P991-F1
#
_entry.id   AF-A0A1B7P991-F1
#
_cell.length_a   1.000
_cell.length_b   1.000
_cell.length_c   1.000
_cell.angle_alpha   90.00
_cell.angle_beta   90.00
_cell.angle_gamma   90.00
#
_symmetry.space_group_name_H-M   'P 1'
#
loop_
_entity.id
_entity.type
_entity.pdbx_description
1 polymer ?
#
loop_
_entity_poly.entity_id
_entity_poly.type
_entity_poly.pdbx_seq_one_letter_code
_entity_poly.pdbx_strand_id
1 'polypeptide(L)'
;MAPTDSKAERGATLVMETNSASIVSKRSVERIYYPEPHFFRHFVKKPQRRSPLINRGYWLRMRAVESCVRKFLEEPSEHQKLIVNLGCVDGEKRDIITQCTALNDLLSDVQLTPETGSILVRSKEYVGIGCDLGDIPKLEAALNDVIGLAKVSILCIAEVSITYMEVNLADALIRFMPTLSNDVNFCLLEQYFPDGPHHPFAIIMMQNFIKLQCPLHSIHKYPSLRQQEQRFRESGWANAKATNLWDLWSDPAFLGDDQRLSLNSAEPFDEWEEFALFASHHFLLVATTRKAETESNPPSEIGESQIEPSFLTLAYLCPPKLTSKRRFGAIAPTAAKAFGLHGGIGQHTRLSSTDEYVASKIDAAPGAVPPIDMEARMCHTITQFHGQDCLVVGGRAAPNKALADCWLRCSGQWRRTDNLPTPLYRHCATTVKFKEGDTNVLIYGGRNSNGDVSSTWLLWNVLEGWKEVDVGNRSLPARFGASIVNIDGQSGVLFGGMTRYGVVLNDFWTWKLTTSGDGQLHVDLNDLTENLRMSEPLFKWLGRFGASVTTTARGSFIIGGVARNGCVPQDYEIILLNHSALKGLVLSPGTPVVTFIGLSVVFNGPRPILVGHSCCKVGDDDVLIIGGSAESKATNQWMLCEPSTNGGVADLPDNVSEQMHNQSIAGLPTIETIPRMSISTTREFQIIVDNARPVILSGLDIGSCQKSWTKEYLEKAIGRDRKVVVHEAKSANMDFQSKNFSYVTKEFGTFIDEIYNGSRQYLRSISSINPSERPANLAQDFPELQDDFRLPPELSLVSENAHSSPLRLSGPVILWLHYDVMANVLCQIQGDKRLILYPPSDAIRLAFAPGASSSSINLFPDLSDTSPLSPPNTHPHEARLKPGDIIFIPPLWLHTANPTDGVSVAVNVFFRNLEKGYASGRDVYGNRDLQAYERGRVEVDKIARSFDGIPRDMARFYIERLADELRRKAHS
;
A
#
# COMPACT_ATOMS: atom_id res chain seq x y z
N MET A 1 -33.64 33.13 -3.21
CA MET A 1 -33.43 31.90 -3.99
C MET A 1 -31.93 31.73 -4.14
N ALA A 2 -31.35 30.68 -3.54
CA ALA A 2 -29.96 30.33 -3.82
C ALA A 2 -29.87 29.84 -5.27
N PRO A 3 -28.83 30.19 -6.05
CA PRO A 3 -28.68 29.69 -7.40
C PRO A 3 -28.53 28.17 -7.35
N THR A 4 -29.34 27.45 -8.10
CA THR A 4 -29.15 26.02 -8.32
C THR A 4 -28.06 25.86 -9.37
N ASP A 5 -26.81 25.66 -8.94
CA ASP A 5 -25.69 25.37 -9.86
C ASP A 5 -26.03 24.16 -10.74
N SER A 6 -25.85 24.31 -12.04
CA SER A 6 -26.07 23.29 -13.06
C SER A 6 -25.10 22.12 -12.90
N LYS A 7 -25.46 20.96 -13.45
CA LYS A 7 -24.59 19.76 -13.43
C LYS A 7 -23.22 20.00 -14.09
N ALA A 8 -23.17 20.88 -15.10
CA ALA A 8 -21.94 21.26 -15.78
C ALA A 8 -21.02 22.13 -14.89
N GLU A 9 -21.59 23.11 -14.17
CA GLU A 9 -20.83 23.97 -13.23
C GLU A 9 -20.26 23.17 -12.06
N ARG A 10 -21.03 22.19 -11.54
CA ARG A 10 -20.53 21.26 -10.51
C ARG A 10 -19.38 20.40 -11.02
N GLY A 11 -19.48 19.88 -12.25
CA GLY A 11 -18.40 19.11 -12.89
C GLY A 11 -17.12 19.94 -13.08
N ALA A 12 -17.25 21.17 -13.58
CA ALA A 12 -16.13 22.09 -13.73
C ALA A 12 -15.45 22.42 -12.39
N THR A 13 -16.23 22.59 -11.32
CA THR A 13 -15.71 22.83 -9.96
C THR A 13 -14.84 21.67 -9.47
N LEU A 14 -15.28 20.42 -9.67
CA LEU A 14 -14.53 19.23 -9.27
C LEU A 14 -13.24 19.06 -10.07
N VAL A 15 -13.26 19.39 -11.38
CA VAL A 15 -12.04 19.41 -12.20
C VAL A 15 -11.06 20.46 -11.67
N MET A 16 -11.51 21.64 -11.26
CA MET A 16 -10.64 22.66 -10.65
C MET A 16 -10.01 22.17 -9.34
N GLU A 17 -10.72 21.39 -8.52
CA GLU A 17 -10.16 20.81 -7.28
C GLU A 17 -8.98 19.85 -7.54
N THR A 18 -8.90 19.21 -8.72
CA THR A 18 -7.75 18.38 -9.09
C THR A 18 -6.45 19.19 -9.20
N ASN A 19 -6.56 20.47 -9.60
CA ASN A 19 -5.44 21.41 -9.64
C ASN A 19 -4.90 21.66 -8.22
N SER A 20 -5.79 21.91 -7.26
CA SER A 20 -5.45 22.06 -5.85
C SER A 20 -4.77 20.81 -5.29
N ALA A 21 -5.27 19.61 -5.62
CA ALA A 21 -4.64 18.35 -5.19
C ALA A 21 -3.22 18.14 -5.77
N SER A 22 -3.02 18.51 -7.05
CA SER A 22 -1.72 18.48 -7.73
C SER A 22 -0.72 19.44 -7.09
N ILE A 23 -1.13 20.68 -6.79
CA ILE A 23 -0.31 21.70 -6.13
C ILE A 23 0.14 21.23 -4.74
N VAL A 24 -0.71 20.55 -3.98
CA VAL A 24 -0.31 19.98 -2.67
C VAL A 24 0.80 18.94 -2.83
N SER A 25 0.75 18.11 -3.87
CA SER A 25 1.80 17.13 -4.15
C SER A 25 3.11 17.81 -4.61
N LYS A 26 3.02 18.84 -5.46
CA LYS A 26 4.18 19.68 -5.84
C LYS A 26 4.81 20.39 -4.64
N ARG A 27 3.99 20.86 -3.68
CA ARG A 27 4.47 21.44 -2.41
C ARG A 27 5.16 20.40 -1.52
N SER A 28 4.71 19.14 -1.53
CA SER A 28 5.42 18.06 -0.84
C SER A 28 6.82 17.87 -1.42
N VAL A 29 6.94 17.83 -2.75
CA VAL A 29 8.23 17.75 -3.46
C VAL A 29 9.12 18.94 -3.14
N GLU A 30 8.61 20.17 -3.25
CA GLU A 30 9.34 21.41 -2.93
C GLU A 30 9.97 21.39 -1.54
N ARG A 31 9.28 20.79 -0.55
CA ARG A 31 9.79 20.71 0.82
C ARG A 31 10.85 19.64 1.04
N ILE A 32 10.91 18.62 0.19
CA ILE A 32 11.73 17.42 0.42
C ILE A 32 12.94 17.38 -0.53
N TYR A 33 12.75 17.73 -1.81
CA TYR A 33 13.78 17.59 -2.85
C TYR A 33 14.46 18.89 -3.26
N TYR A 34 13.91 20.04 -2.86
CA TYR A 34 14.52 21.33 -3.15
C TYR A 34 15.11 21.94 -1.86
N PRO A 35 16.32 22.53 -1.93
CA PRO A 35 16.99 23.07 -0.75
C PRO A 35 16.25 24.28 -0.17
N GLU A 36 15.63 25.09 -1.03
CA GLU A 36 14.86 26.26 -0.64
C GLU A 36 13.44 26.19 -1.21
N PRO A 37 12.42 26.57 -0.43
CA PRO A 37 11.05 26.62 -0.91
C PRO A 37 10.87 27.77 -1.91
N HIS A 38 10.29 27.48 -3.07
CA HIS A 38 9.93 28.46 -4.09
C HIS A 38 8.54 29.08 -3.78
N PHE A 39 7.54 28.79 -4.62
CA PHE A 39 6.26 29.49 -4.65
C PHE A 39 5.06 28.63 -4.25
N PHE A 40 5.16 27.29 -4.22
CA PHE A 40 3.99 26.42 -3.94
C PHE A 40 3.42 26.64 -2.53
N ARG A 41 4.24 27.13 -1.58
CA ARG A 41 3.83 27.45 -0.21
C ARG A 41 2.70 28.47 -0.11
N HIS A 42 2.59 29.38 -1.09
CA HIS A 42 1.57 30.43 -1.07
C HIS A 42 0.20 29.93 -1.54
N PHE A 43 0.18 28.82 -2.29
CA PHE A 43 -1.04 28.18 -2.79
C PHE A 43 -1.53 27.03 -1.91
N VAL A 44 -0.78 26.66 -0.85
CA VAL A 44 -1.10 25.51 0.01
C VAL A 44 -1.14 25.95 1.47
N LYS A 45 -2.35 26.16 2.00
CA LYS A 45 -2.59 26.60 3.39
C LYS A 45 -2.00 25.64 4.42
N LYS A 46 -2.14 24.32 4.20
CA LYS A 46 -1.61 23.27 5.10
C LYS A 46 -0.76 22.29 4.30
N PRO A 47 0.58 22.29 4.48
CA PRO A 47 1.44 21.40 3.71
C PRO A 47 1.21 19.94 4.15
N GLN A 48 1.00 19.06 3.19
CA GLN A 48 0.86 17.62 3.42
C GLN A 48 2.05 16.89 2.82
N ARG A 49 2.66 15.98 3.58
CA ARG A 49 3.68 15.07 3.05
C ARG A 49 2.98 13.96 2.25
N ARG A 50 3.47 13.69 1.04
CA ARG A 50 3.09 12.52 0.23
C ARG A 50 4.08 11.37 0.42
N SER A 51 3.69 10.16 0.01
CA SER A 51 4.59 9.01 0.03
C SER A 51 5.80 9.24 -0.88
N PRO A 52 6.94 8.56 -0.63
CA PRO A 52 8.12 8.65 -1.49
C PRO A 52 7.82 8.40 -2.97
N LEU A 53 6.99 7.39 -3.27
CA LEU A 53 6.49 7.10 -4.62
C LEU A 53 5.86 8.34 -5.30
N ILE A 54 4.93 8.99 -4.61
CA ILE A 54 4.21 10.16 -5.16
C ILE A 54 5.16 11.35 -5.30
N ASN A 55 6.07 11.57 -4.34
CA ASN A 55 7.05 12.66 -4.44
C ASN A 55 7.96 12.47 -5.67
N ARG A 56 8.52 11.27 -5.89
CA ARG A 56 9.35 10.97 -7.08
C ARG A 56 8.58 11.14 -8.38
N GLY A 57 7.34 10.66 -8.42
CA GLY A 57 6.44 10.83 -9.56
C GLY A 57 6.20 12.31 -9.90
N TYR A 58 5.85 13.12 -8.90
CA TYR A 58 5.62 14.56 -9.11
C TYR A 58 6.91 15.33 -9.42
N TRP A 59 8.03 14.96 -8.83
CA TRP A 59 9.32 15.54 -9.17
C TRP A 59 9.67 15.30 -10.64
N LEU A 60 9.51 14.06 -11.11
CA LEU A 60 9.77 13.71 -12.51
C LEU A 60 8.83 14.45 -13.47
N ARG A 61 7.54 14.59 -13.12
CA ARG A 61 6.59 15.41 -13.88
C ARG A 61 7.03 16.88 -13.95
N MET A 62 7.41 17.46 -12.82
CA MET A 62 7.90 18.83 -12.76
C MET A 62 9.17 19.01 -13.61
N ARG A 63 10.10 18.06 -13.54
CA ARG A 63 11.33 18.05 -14.36
C ARG A 63 11.04 17.94 -15.85
N ALA A 64 10.06 17.12 -16.25
CA ALA A 64 9.66 16.97 -17.65
C ALA A 64 9.15 18.30 -18.24
N VAL A 65 8.22 18.97 -17.54
CA VAL A 65 7.72 20.29 -17.97
C VAL A 65 8.82 21.36 -17.89
N GLU A 66 9.63 21.37 -16.83
CA GLU A 66 10.77 22.28 -16.68
C GLU A 66 11.75 22.14 -17.86
N SER A 67 12.06 20.92 -18.29
CA SER A 67 12.94 20.69 -19.43
C SER A 67 12.38 21.27 -20.73
N CYS A 68 11.07 21.17 -20.97
CA CYS A 68 10.43 21.77 -22.15
C CYS A 68 10.53 23.29 -22.10
N VAL A 69 10.24 23.89 -20.94
CA VAL A 69 10.33 25.34 -20.74
C VAL A 69 11.75 25.83 -20.94
N ARG A 70 12.75 25.16 -20.33
CA ARG A 70 14.16 25.55 -20.46
C ARG A 70 14.65 25.46 -21.90
N LYS A 71 14.43 24.33 -22.58
CA LYS A 71 14.81 24.15 -23.99
C LYS A 71 14.21 25.25 -24.86
N PHE A 72 12.91 25.54 -24.69
CA PHE A 72 12.25 26.62 -25.42
C PHE A 72 12.85 27.99 -25.12
N LEU A 73 13.17 28.30 -23.86
CA LEU A 73 13.75 29.59 -23.46
C LEU A 73 15.22 29.75 -23.91
N GLU A 74 15.99 28.67 -23.94
CA GLU A 74 17.42 28.66 -24.33
C GLU A 74 17.62 28.64 -25.85
N GLU A 75 16.68 28.12 -26.62
CA GLU A 75 16.77 28.05 -28.07
C GLU A 75 16.83 29.45 -28.73
N PRO A 76 17.80 29.78 -29.59
CA PRO A 76 17.86 31.11 -30.21
C PRO A 76 16.57 31.44 -30.99
N SER A 77 16.03 32.65 -30.77
CA SER A 77 14.90 33.18 -31.54
C SER A 77 15.04 34.69 -31.72
N GLU A 78 14.70 35.17 -32.91
CA GLU A 78 14.57 36.61 -33.22
C GLU A 78 13.21 37.17 -32.75
N HIS A 79 12.34 36.31 -32.24
CA HIS A 79 10.99 36.65 -31.81
C HIS A 79 10.90 36.66 -30.29
N GLN A 80 10.01 37.52 -29.76
CA GLN A 80 9.66 37.48 -28.35
C GLN A 80 9.05 36.11 -28.02
N LYS A 81 9.45 35.53 -26.89
CA LYS A 81 8.95 34.23 -26.43
C LYS A 81 7.80 34.40 -25.45
N LEU A 82 6.71 33.68 -25.70
CA LEU A 82 5.53 33.63 -24.84
C LEU A 82 5.28 32.20 -24.37
N ILE A 83 4.98 32.01 -23.09
CA ILE A 83 4.55 30.73 -22.54
C ILE A 83 3.07 30.83 -22.19
N VAL A 84 2.25 29.98 -22.81
CA VAL A 84 0.81 29.88 -22.59
C VAL A 84 0.52 28.60 -21.83
N ASN A 85 0.16 28.71 -20.55
CA ASN A 85 -0.17 27.56 -19.71
C ASN A 85 -1.69 27.32 -19.68
N LEU A 86 -2.14 26.19 -20.21
CA LEU A 86 -3.54 25.83 -20.42
C LEU A 86 -4.07 25.06 -19.21
N GLY A 87 -5.13 25.59 -18.57
CA GLY A 87 -5.73 25.02 -17.36
C GLY A 87 -5.04 25.44 -16.05
N CYS A 88 -4.41 26.62 -16.03
CA CYS A 88 -3.54 27.03 -14.93
C CYS A 88 -4.13 28.04 -13.94
N VAL A 89 -5.18 28.79 -14.30
CA VAL A 89 -5.72 29.91 -13.49
C VAL A 89 -7.19 29.65 -13.12
N ASP A 90 -7.53 29.94 -11.88
CA ASP A 90 -8.87 30.17 -11.38
C ASP A 90 -8.90 31.51 -10.60
N GLY A 91 -10.09 31.92 -10.14
CA GLY A 91 -10.24 33.17 -9.38
C GLY A 91 -9.43 33.19 -8.07
N GLU A 92 -9.27 32.05 -7.40
CA GLU A 92 -8.51 31.97 -6.14
C GLU A 92 -7.01 32.21 -6.38
N LYS A 93 -6.44 31.69 -7.48
CA LYS A 93 -5.03 31.95 -7.83
C LYS A 93 -4.76 33.41 -8.15
N ARG A 94 -5.68 34.09 -8.84
CA ARG A 94 -5.58 35.55 -9.08
C ARG A 94 -5.46 36.29 -7.74
N ASP A 95 -6.33 35.94 -6.81
CA ASP A 95 -6.37 36.58 -5.49
C ASP A 95 -5.07 36.33 -4.71
N ILE A 96 -4.55 35.10 -4.74
CA ILE A 96 -3.28 34.77 -4.10
C ILE A 96 -2.11 35.53 -4.73
N ILE A 97 -2.01 35.59 -6.07
CA ILE A 97 -0.91 36.28 -6.76
C ILE A 97 -0.92 37.78 -6.41
N THR A 98 -2.10 38.39 -6.36
CA THR A 98 -2.23 39.84 -6.13
C THR A 98 -2.09 40.23 -4.66
N GLN A 99 -2.53 39.39 -3.73
CA GLN A 99 -2.47 39.66 -2.28
C GLN A 99 -1.15 39.23 -1.63
N CYS A 100 -0.41 38.29 -2.25
CA CYS A 100 0.87 37.82 -1.74
C CYS A 100 2.00 38.74 -2.22
N THR A 101 2.63 39.47 -1.29
CA THR A 101 3.76 40.36 -1.60
C THR A 101 4.88 39.66 -2.36
N ALA A 102 5.28 38.46 -1.93
CA ALA A 102 6.34 37.68 -2.57
C ALA A 102 6.06 37.27 -4.04
N LEU A 103 4.79 37.28 -4.48
CA LEU A 103 4.39 37.02 -5.86
C LEU A 103 4.13 38.33 -6.63
N ASN A 104 3.48 39.29 -5.98
CA ASN A 104 3.16 40.59 -6.56
C ASN A 104 4.44 41.38 -6.90
N ASP A 105 5.45 41.33 -6.03
CA ASP A 105 6.74 42.03 -6.22
C ASP A 105 7.54 41.54 -7.45
N LEU A 106 7.15 40.40 -8.04
CA LEU A 106 7.75 39.89 -9.29
C LEU A 106 7.14 40.51 -10.55
N LEU A 107 6.01 41.23 -10.42
CA LEU A 107 5.23 41.75 -11.53
C LEU A 107 5.32 43.28 -11.58
N SER A 108 5.49 43.83 -12.78
CA SER A 108 5.45 45.28 -12.98
C SER A 108 4.12 45.74 -13.61
N ASP A 109 3.68 46.95 -13.23
CA ASP A 109 2.48 47.60 -13.77
C ASP A 109 1.20 46.75 -13.67
N VAL A 110 0.96 46.13 -12.50
CA VAL A 110 -0.21 45.25 -12.27
C VAL A 110 -1.52 46.02 -12.37
N GLN A 111 -2.39 45.59 -13.29
CA GLN A 111 -3.74 46.09 -13.53
C GLN A 111 -4.75 44.98 -13.30
N LEU A 112 -5.75 45.25 -12.45
CA LEU A 112 -6.89 44.37 -12.23
C LEU A 112 -8.05 44.83 -13.11
N THR A 113 -8.61 43.89 -13.88
CA THR A 113 -9.75 44.12 -14.76
C THR A 113 -11.05 43.56 -14.14
N PRO A 114 -12.23 44.07 -14.53
CA PRO A 114 -13.52 43.63 -13.99
C PRO A 114 -13.73 42.11 -14.15
N GLU A 115 -14.39 41.46 -13.18
CA GLU A 115 -14.63 40.01 -13.16
C GLU A 115 -15.41 39.47 -14.37
N THR A 116 -16.08 40.34 -15.10
CA THR A 116 -16.88 39.99 -16.29
C THR A 116 -16.04 39.86 -17.57
N GLY A 117 -14.76 40.25 -17.57
CA GLY A 117 -13.85 40.14 -18.72
C GLY A 117 -13.03 38.85 -18.73
N SER A 118 -12.51 38.45 -19.91
CA SER A 118 -11.62 37.28 -20.02
C SER A 118 -10.23 37.51 -19.42
N ILE A 119 -9.76 38.76 -19.37
CA ILE A 119 -8.52 39.12 -18.68
C ILE A 119 -8.86 39.36 -17.22
N LEU A 120 -8.18 38.67 -16.31
CA LEU A 120 -8.39 38.76 -14.86
C LEU A 120 -7.31 39.60 -14.17
N VAL A 121 -6.08 39.52 -14.68
CA VAL A 121 -4.94 40.32 -14.22
C VAL A 121 -4.00 40.55 -15.40
N ARG A 122 -3.45 41.76 -15.50
CA ARG A 122 -2.48 42.13 -16.53
C ARG A 122 -1.28 42.82 -15.88
N SER A 123 -0.09 42.41 -16.27
CA SER A 123 1.20 43.03 -15.92
C SER A 123 2.10 42.92 -17.16
N LYS A 124 3.30 43.50 -17.10
CA LYS A 124 4.24 43.41 -18.23
C LYS A 124 4.76 41.98 -18.45
N GLU A 125 4.98 41.24 -17.37
CA GLU A 125 5.57 39.89 -17.40
C GLU A 125 4.51 38.77 -17.38
N TYR A 126 3.29 39.06 -16.93
CA TYR A 126 2.25 38.05 -16.68
C TYR A 126 0.84 38.55 -17.01
N VAL A 127 0.05 37.69 -17.67
CA VAL A 127 -1.38 37.91 -17.90
C VAL A 127 -2.14 36.68 -17.43
N GLY A 128 -3.14 36.88 -16.56
CA GLY A 128 -4.08 35.85 -16.14
C GLY A 128 -5.36 35.94 -16.96
N ILE A 129 -5.71 34.84 -17.63
CA ILE A 129 -6.89 34.74 -18.49
C ILE A 129 -7.89 33.75 -17.86
N GLY A 130 -9.10 34.22 -17.58
CA GLY A 130 -10.24 33.41 -17.15
C GLY A 130 -11.09 33.03 -18.37
N CYS A 131 -10.86 31.84 -18.92
CA CYS A 131 -11.58 31.34 -20.08
C CYS A 131 -11.83 29.85 -19.97
N ASP A 132 -13.01 29.40 -20.40
CA ASP A 132 -13.25 27.99 -20.70
C ASP A 132 -12.44 27.63 -21.95
N LEU A 133 -11.59 26.61 -21.85
CA LEU A 133 -10.76 26.15 -22.96
C LEU A 133 -11.57 25.52 -24.10
N GLY A 134 -12.84 25.14 -23.84
CA GLY A 134 -13.79 24.69 -24.87
C GLY A 134 -14.36 25.82 -25.72
N ASP A 135 -14.30 27.08 -25.26
CA ASP A 135 -14.77 28.26 -25.98
C ASP A 135 -13.63 28.87 -26.80
N ILE A 136 -13.32 28.23 -27.93
CA ILE A 136 -12.21 28.63 -28.82
C ILE A 136 -12.33 30.08 -29.28
N PRO A 137 -13.49 30.61 -29.74
CA PRO A 137 -13.60 32.01 -30.13
C PRO A 137 -13.27 32.99 -29.01
N LYS A 138 -13.72 32.72 -27.77
CA LYS A 138 -13.41 33.58 -26.62
C LYS A 138 -11.93 33.50 -26.22
N LEU A 139 -11.35 32.31 -26.28
CA LEU A 139 -9.93 32.10 -26.03
C LEU A 139 -9.07 32.81 -27.09
N GLU A 140 -9.44 32.71 -28.36
CA GLU A 140 -8.78 33.39 -29.47
C GLU A 140 -8.81 34.90 -29.31
N ALA A 141 -9.98 35.48 -28.99
CA ALA A 141 -10.10 36.91 -28.74
C ALA A 141 -9.20 37.36 -27.57
N ALA A 142 -9.15 36.59 -26.48
CA ALA A 142 -8.30 36.90 -25.32
C ALA A 142 -6.81 36.77 -25.63
N LEU A 143 -6.39 35.75 -26.38
CA LEU A 143 -4.99 35.56 -26.77
C LEU A 143 -4.53 36.60 -27.79
N ASN A 144 -5.36 36.95 -28.77
CA ASN A 144 -5.06 38.00 -29.75
C ASN A 144 -4.93 39.39 -29.09
N ASP A 145 -5.72 39.68 -28.05
CA ASP A 145 -5.59 40.89 -27.24
C ASP A 145 -4.24 40.96 -26.49
N VAL A 146 -3.66 39.82 -26.13
CA VAL A 146 -2.36 39.74 -25.44
C VAL A 146 -1.18 39.70 -26.42
N ILE A 147 -1.28 38.91 -27.49
CA ILE A 147 -0.21 38.72 -28.49
C ILE A 147 -0.12 39.94 -29.42
N GLY A 148 -1.25 40.55 -29.76
CA GLY A 148 -1.33 41.64 -30.73
C GLY A 148 -0.90 41.21 -32.14
N LEU A 149 -0.20 42.11 -32.85
CA LEU A 149 0.33 41.88 -34.21
C LEU A 149 1.79 41.40 -34.22
N ALA A 150 2.35 41.08 -33.05
CA ALA A 150 3.77 40.76 -32.93
C ALA A 150 4.10 39.35 -33.46
N LYS A 151 5.26 39.22 -34.14
CA LYS A 151 5.82 37.90 -34.42
C LYS A 151 6.40 37.34 -33.13
N VAL A 152 5.75 36.32 -32.57
CA VAL A 152 6.13 35.69 -31.31
C VAL A 152 6.43 34.20 -31.51
N SER A 153 7.39 33.69 -30.74
CA SER A 153 7.56 32.25 -30.53
C SER A 153 6.71 31.85 -29.34
N ILE A 154 5.89 30.80 -29.46
CA ILE A 154 4.95 30.40 -28.40
C ILE A 154 5.29 28.98 -27.90
N LEU A 155 5.28 28.78 -26.59
CA LEU A 155 5.21 27.47 -25.96
C LEU A 155 3.88 27.32 -25.24
N CYS A 156 3.04 26.40 -25.72
CA CYS A 156 1.83 25.98 -25.06
C CYS A 156 2.14 24.86 -24.08
N ILE A 157 1.61 24.90 -22.86
CA ILE A 157 1.78 23.85 -21.85
C ILE A 157 0.39 23.37 -21.44
N ALA A 158 0.13 22.07 -21.53
CA ALA A 158 -1.04 21.43 -20.94
C ALA A 158 -0.56 20.29 -20.03
N GLU A 159 -0.50 20.55 -18.72
CA GLU A 159 -0.05 19.57 -17.73
C GLU A 159 -1.27 18.98 -17.00
N VAL A 160 -1.74 17.82 -17.47
CA VAL A 160 -2.93 17.10 -16.96
C VAL A 160 -4.12 18.06 -16.85
N SER A 161 -4.48 18.67 -17.99
CA SER A 161 -5.55 19.66 -18.05
C SER A 161 -6.55 19.35 -19.17
N ILE A 162 -6.07 19.20 -20.41
CA ILE A 162 -6.96 18.97 -21.56
C ILE A 162 -7.51 17.53 -21.61
N THR A 163 -6.93 16.60 -20.85
CA THR A 163 -7.46 15.22 -20.66
C THR A 163 -8.86 15.19 -20.05
N TYR A 164 -9.22 16.21 -19.26
CA TYR A 164 -10.55 16.36 -18.64
C TYR A 164 -11.59 16.95 -19.58
N MET A 165 -11.17 17.53 -20.71
CA MET A 165 -12.10 18.11 -21.69
C MET A 165 -12.73 17.01 -22.54
N GLU A 166 -13.97 17.23 -22.97
CA GLU A 166 -14.58 16.41 -24.00
C GLU A 166 -13.68 16.34 -25.24
N VAL A 167 -13.56 15.15 -25.82
CA VAL A 167 -12.48 14.85 -26.78
C VAL A 167 -12.49 15.79 -27.99
N ASN A 168 -13.68 16.14 -28.48
CA ASN A 168 -13.84 17.06 -29.61
C ASN A 168 -13.38 18.49 -29.28
N LEU A 169 -13.58 18.95 -28.03
CA LEU A 169 -13.14 20.28 -27.58
C LEU A 169 -11.61 20.30 -27.41
N ALA A 170 -11.03 19.25 -26.83
CA ALA A 170 -9.58 19.10 -26.74
C ALA A 170 -8.92 19.06 -28.13
N ASP A 171 -9.50 18.31 -29.07
CA ASP A 171 -9.01 18.24 -30.45
C ASP A 171 -9.15 19.59 -31.18
N ALA A 172 -10.23 20.32 -30.94
CA ALA A 172 -10.41 21.67 -31.48
C ALA A 172 -9.34 22.64 -30.95
N LEU A 173 -9.05 22.58 -29.64
CA LEU A 173 -7.97 23.36 -29.02
C LEU A 173 -6.61 23.02 -29.63
N ILE A 174 -6.26 21.73 -29.76
CA ILE A 174 -4.98 21.29 -30.35
C ILE A 174 -4.86 21.75 -31.81
N ARG A 175 -5.96 21.81 -32.56
CA ARG A 175 -5.99 22.32 -33.94
C ARG A 175 -5.89 23.85 -34.03
N PHE A 176 -6.39 24.55 -33.02
CA PHE A 176 -6.36 26.00 -32.94
C PHE A 176 -4.98 26.54 -32.55
N MET A 177 -4.33 25.98 -31.52
CA MET A 177 -3.05 26.53 -31.03
C MET A 177 -1.94 26.75 -32.08
N PRO A 178 -1.71 25.86 -33.08
CA PRO A 178 -0.67 26.10 -34.08
C PRO A 178 -1.00 27.24 -35.06
N THR A 179 -2.21 27.80 -35.06
CA THR A 179 -2.59 28.94 -35.92
C THR A 179 -2.21 30.30 -35.32
N LEU A 180 -1.82 30.34 -34.04
CA LEU A 180 -1.49 31.58 -33.32
C LEU A 180 -0.20 32.26 -33.81
N SER A 181 0.74 31.49 -34.35
CA SER A 181 2.01 31.98 -34.88
C SER A 181 2.62 30.94 -35.83
N ASN A 182 3.64 31.33 -36.59
CA ASN A 182 4.41 30.40 -37.41
C ASN A 182 5.37 29.53 -36.57
N ASP A 183 5.68 29.95 -35.34
CA ASP A 183 6.57 29.25 -34.42
C ASP A 183 5.87 28.95 -33.10
N VAL A 184 5.19 27.80 -33.06
CA VAL A 184 4.47 27.32 -31.88
C VAL A 184 4.99 25.95 -31.50
N ASN A 185 5.25 25.77 -30.21
CA ASN A 185 5.60 24.52 -29.56
C ASN A 185 4.48 24.12 -28.59
N PHE A 186 4.29 22.83 -28.38
CA PHE A 186 3.34 22.29 -27.43
C PHE A 186 4.00 21.27 -26.51
N CYS A 187 3.81 21.43 -25.20
CA CYS A 187 4.23 20.51 -24.16
C CYS A 187 2.98 19.94 -23.49
N LEU A 188 2.63 18.70 -23.82
CA LEU A 188 1.52 17.97 -23.23
C LEU A 188 2.06 16.95 -22.22
N LEU A 189 1.55 16.93 -20.99
CA LEU A 189 1.85 15.89 -20.01
C LEU A 189 0.55 15.28 -19.47
N GLU A 190 0.24 14.04 -19.84
CA GLU A 190 -1.03 13.38 -19.50
C GLU A 190 -0.88 11.86 -19.33
N GLN A 191 -1.99 11.17 -19.05
CA GLN A 191 -2.04 9.72 -18.90
C GLN A 191 -2.31 8.99 -20.23
N TYR A 192 -1.81 7.77 -20.36
CA TYR A 192 -2.15 6.84 -21.46
C TYR A 192 -2.20 5.38 -21.00
N PHE A 193 -2.63 4.47 -21.88
CA PHE A 193 -2.70 3.04 -21.60
C PHE A 193 -1.53 2.29 -22.28
N PRO A 194 -0.38 2.08 -21.59
CA PRO A 194 0.77 1.39 -22.18
C PRO A 194 0.44 -0.04 -22.63
N ASP A 195 -0.49 -0.70 -21.95
CA ASP A 195 -0.93 -2.06 -22.25
C ASP A 195 -2.46 -2.20 -22.17
N GLY A 196 -3.15 -1.18 -22.71
CA GLY A 196 -4.62 -1.14 -22.78
C GLY A 196 -5.36 -0.80 -21.47
N PRO A 197 -6.66 -0.50 -21.55
CA PRO A 197 -7.48 -0.09 -20.40
C PRO A 197 -7.75 -1.22 -19.40
N HIS A 198 -7.51 -2.48 -19.80
CA HIS A 198 -7.70 -3.66 -18.96
C HIS A 198 -6.49 -4.00 -18.11
N HIS A 199 -5.37 -3.28 -18.27
CA HIS A 199 -4.22 -3.41 -17.39
C HIS A 199 -4.62 -3.09 -15.93
N PRO A 200 -4.23 -3.88 -14.92
CA PRO A 200 -4.70 -3.70 -13.54
C PRO A 200 -4.45 -2.30 -12.96
N PHE A 201 -3.29 -1.70 -13.26
CA PHE A 201 -2.99 -0.33 -12.84
C PHE A 201 -3.90 0.69 -13.54
N ALA A 202 -4.18 0.50 -14.84
CA ALA A 202 -5.05 1.38 -15.60
C ALA A 202 -6.48 1.37 -15.05
N ILE A 203 -6.99 0.19 -14.67
CA ILE A 203 -8.30 0.04 -14.04
C ILE A 203 -8.37 0.86 -12.74
N ILE A 204 -7.39 0.71 -11.85
CA ILE A 204 -7.34 1.43 -10.56
C ILE A 204 -7.22 2.94 -10.79
N MET A 205 -6.35 3.36 -11.71
CA MET A 205 -6.18 4.77 -12.08
C MET A 205 -7.51 5.37 -12.56
N MET A 206 -8.22 4.69 -13.47
CA MET A 206 -9.51 5.16 -13.98
C MET A 206 -10.59 5.18 -12.89
N GLN A 207 -10.65 4.17 -12.03
CA GLN A 207 -11.58 4.14 -10.90
C GLN A 207 -11.37 5.33 -9.96
N ASN A 208 -10.12 5.73 -9.73
CA ASN A 208 -9.80 6.92 -8.91
C ASN A 208 -10.34 8.21 -9.55
N PHE A 209 -10.14 8.41 -10.86
CA PHE A 209 -10.68 9.58 -11.58
C PHE A 209 -12.21 9.59 -11.64
N ILE A 210 -12.84 8.43 -11.85
CA ILE A 210 -14.31 8.29 -11.80
C ILE A 210 -14.85 8.61 -10.41
N LYS A 211 -14.18 8.15 -9.35
CA LYS A 211 -14.57 8.44 -7.96
C LYS A 211 -14.46 9.93 -7.64
N LEU A 212 -13.48 10.62 -8.22
CA LEU A 212 -13.34 12.07 -8.14
C LEU A 212 -14.29 12.83 -9.07
N GLN A 213 -15.13 12.13 -9.84
CA GLN A 213 -16.02 12.69 -10.87
C GLN A 213 -15.29 13.55 -11.92
N CYS A 214 -14.02 13.22 -12.17
CA CYS A 214 -13.15 13.90 -13.14
C CYS A 214 -12.61 12.87 -14.15
N PRO A 215 -13.47 12.27 -15.00
CA PRO A 215 -13.05 11.23 -15.93
C PRO A 215 -12.04 11.74 -16.95
N LEU A 216 -11.14 10.86 -17.39
CA LEU A 216 -10.19 11.14 -18.46
C LEU A 216 -10.85 10.78 -19.79
N HIS A 217 -11.07 11.76 -20.66
CA HIS A 217 -11.82 11.56 -21.90
C HIS A 217 -10.90 11.14 -23.06
N SER A 218 -9.82 11.90 -23.29
CA SER A 218 -8.94 11.73 -24.46
C SER A 218 -8.25 10.36 -24.50
N ILE A 219 -8.01 9.75 -23.34
CA ILE A 219 -7.30 8.48 -23.19
C ILE A 219 -8.00 7.29 -23.88
N HIS A 220 -9.32 7.36 -24.06
CA HIS A 220 -10.07 6.29 -24.72
C HIS A 220 -10.01 6.36 -26.26
N LYS A 221 -9.94 7.57 -26.84
CA LYS A 221 -9.83 7.78 -28.29
C LYS A 221 -8.38 7.65 -28.77
N TYR A 222 -7.42 8.09 -27.96
CA TYR A 222 -5.99 8.08 -28.26
C TYR A 222 -5.21 7.30 -27.19
N PRO A 223 -5.40 5.96 -27.08
CA PRO A 223 -4.86 5.15 -25.99
C PRO A 223 -3.35 4.95 -26.02
N SER A 224 -2.70 5.08 -27.19
CA SER A 224 -1.26 4.87 -27.36
C SER A 224 -0.47 6.15 -27.66
N LEU A 225 0.84 6.13 -27.38
CA LEU A 225 1.75 7.24 -27.70
C LEU A 225 1.76 7.57 -29.21
N ARG A 226 1.74 6.55 -30.08
CA ARG A 226 1.70 6.75 -31.55
C ARG A 226 0.42 7.48 -31.98
N GLN A 227 -0.72 7.14 -31.39
CA GLN A 227 -1.99 7.82 -31.67
C GLN A 227 -2.01 9.26 -31.13
N GLN A 228 -1.36 9.54 -29.99
CA GLN A 228 -1.19 10.92 -29.52
C GLN A 228 -0.31 11.74 -30.47
N GLU A 229 0.79 11.17 -30.98
CA GLU A 229 1.60 11.84 -32.01
C GLU A 229 0.79 12.11 -33.29
N GLN A 230 0.04 11.11 -33.77
CA GLN A 230 -0.82 11.24 -34.94
C GLN A 230 -1.90 12.31 -34.74
N ARG A 231 -2.53 12.36 -33.56
CA ARG A 231 -3.53 13.38 -33.17
C ARG A 231 -3.00 14.80 -33.38
N PHE A 232 -1.75 15.05 -32.99
CA PHE A 232 -1.11 16.35 -33.22
C PHE A 232 -0.79 16.58 -34.70
N ARG A 233 -0.20 15.60 -35.40
CA ARG A 233 0.12 15.75 -36.83
C ARG A 233 -1.12 16.04 -37.68
N GLU A 234 -2.23 15.36 -37.43
CA GLU A 234 -3.53 15.57 -38.10
C GLU A 234 -4.20 16.90 -37.73
N SER A 235 -3.73 17.56 -36.67
CA SER A 235 -4.21 18.85 -36.19
C SER A 235 -3.33 20.01 -36.65
N GLY A 236 -2.42 19.79 -37.61
CA GLY A 236 -1.62 20.85 -38.23
C GLY A 236 -0.22 21.04 -37.64
N TRP A 237 0.21 20.17 -36.72
CA TRP A 237 1.56 20.19 -36.17
C TRP A 237 2.53 19.48 -37.12
N ALA A 238 3.65 20.12 -37.46
CA ALA A 238 4.63 19.54 -38.38
C ALA A 238 5.34 18.33 -37.76
N ASN A 239 5.65 18.41 -36.48
CA ASN A 239 6.29 17.34 -35.71
C ASN A 239 5.59 17.14 -34.38
N ALA A 240 5.56 15.88 -33.93
CA ALA A 240 5.10 15.49 -32.61
C ALA A 240 5.86 14.24 -32.17
N LYS A 241 6.35 14.24 -30.93
CA LYS A 241 7.06 13.11 -30.31
C LYS A 241 6.53 12.89 -28.91
N ALA A 242 6.09 11.67 -28.61
CA ALA A 242 5.63 11.28 -27.29
C ALA A 242 6.62 10.30 -26.64
N THR A 243 6.85 10.44 -25.35
CA THR A 243 7.73 9.55 -24.55
C THR A 243 7.13 9.40 -23.16
N ASN A 244 7.01 8.16 -22.66
CA ASN A 244 6.52 7.94 -21.31
C ASN A 244 7.56 8.39 -20.26
N LEU A 245 7.11 8.67 -19.04
CA LEU A 245 8.01 9.19 -18.00
C LEU A 245 9.04 8.15 -17.53
N TRP A 246 8.76 6.85 -17.66
CA TRP A 246 9.72 5.81 -17.27
C TRP A 246 10.92 5.72 -18.23
N ASP A 247 10.66 5.89 -19.53
CA ASP A 247 11.70 6.02 -20.54
C ASP A 247 12.51 7.30 -20.32
N LEU A 248 11.86 8.43 -20.04
CA LEU A 248 12.56 9.67 -19.66
C LEU A 248 13.42 9.50 -18.40
N TRP A 249 12.90 8.82 -17.38
CA TRP A 249 13.67 8.49 -16.17
C TRP A 249 14.94 7.70 -16.51
N SER A 250 14.87 6.80 -17.48
CA SER A 250 15.98 5.92 -17.87
C SER A 250 16.91 6.52 -18.93
N ASP A 251 16.56 7.65 -19.51
CA ASP A 251 17.34 8.32 -20.55
C ASP A 251 18.46 9.18 -19.91
N PRO A 252 19.76 8.85 -20.14
CA PRO A 252 20.87 9.65 -19.63
C PRO A 252 20.97 11.05 -20.25
N ALA A 253 20.39 11.29 -21.43
CA ALA A 253 20.36 12.61 -22.06
C ALA A 253 19.30 13.53 -21.43
N PHE A 254 18.26 12.96 -20.83
CA PHE A 254 17.24 13.70 -20.08
C PHE A 254 17.59 13.85 -18.60
N LEU A 255 18.08 12.78 -17.97
CA LEU A 255 18.38 12.76 -16.54
C LEU A 255 19.73 12.11 -16.25
N GLY A 256 20.62 12.85 -15.60
CA GLY A 256 21.94 12.36 -15.19
C GLY A 256 21.90 11.50 -13.92
N ASP A 257 22.93 10.68 -13.73
CA ASP A 257 23.05 9.79 -12.56
C ASP A 257 23.08 10.55 -11.23
N ASP A 258 23.77 11.70 -11.17
CA ASP A 258 23.83 12.54 -9.97
C ASP A 258 22.44 13.06 -9.56
N GLN A 259 21.60 13.39 -10.55
CA GLN A 259 20.24 13.84 -10.28
C GLN A 259 19.39 12.70 -9.73
N ARG A 260 19.48 11.49 -10.28
CA ARG A 260 18.80 10.29 -9.76
C ARG A 260 19.26 9.97 -8.33
N LEU A 261 20.57 10.02 -8.08
CA LEU A 261 21.15 9.75 -6.77
C LEU A 261 20.75 10.79 -5.72
N SER A 262 20.64 12.06 -6.09
CA SER A 262 20.25 13.12 -5.15
C SER A 262 18.91 12.84 -4.46
N LEU A 263 17.97 12.18 -5.14
CA LEU A 263 16.67 11.80 -4.58
C LEU A 263 16.76 10.70 -3.52
N ASN A 264 17.80 9.86 -3.57
CA ASN A 264 18.01 8.81 -2.56
C ASN A 264 18.45 9.39 -1.22
N SER A 265 19.16 10.53 -1.23
CA SER A 265 19.58 11.23 -0.01
C SER A 265 18.42 11.96 0.69
N ALA A 266 17.38 12.34 -0.06
CA ALA A 266 16.26 13.11 0.48
C ALA A 266 15.25 12.24 1.23
N GLU A 267 14.95 11.03 0.74
CA GLU A 267 14.15 10.06 1.49
C GLU A 267 14.39 8.60 1.07
N PRO A 268 14.25 7.63 2.00
CA PRO A 268 14.40 6.22 1.68
C PRO A 268 13.35 5.72 0.67
N PHE A 269 13.76 4.94 -0.33
CA PHE A 269 12.90 4.51 -1.42
C PHE A 269 13.19 3.08 -1.90
N ASP A 270 12.13 2.26 -2.04
CA ASP A 270 12.19 0.90 -2.60
C ASP A 270 10.85 0.45 -3.23
N GLU A 271 10.02 1.39 -3.66
CA GLU A 271 8.71 1.18 -4.34
C GLU A 271 8.90 1.27 -5.88
N TRP A 272 9.94 0.62 -6.39
CA TRP A 272 10.43 0.79 -7.76
C TRP A 272 9.47 0.22 -8.80
N GLU A 273 8.86 -0.93 -8.53
CA GLU A 273 7.85 -1.53 -9.42
C GLU A 273 6.64 -0.61 -9.55
N GLU A 274 6.13 -0.07 -8.44
CA GLU A 274 5.02 0.89 -8.44
C GLU A 274 5.38 2.21 -9.13
N PHE A 275 6.62 2.68 -8.98
CA PHE A 275 7.09 3.88 -9.67
C PHE A 275 7.21 3.68 -11.18
N ALA A 276 7.74 2.54 -11.62
CA ALA A 276 7.76 2.18 -13.03
C ALA A 276 6.34 2.12 -13.62
N LEU A 277 5.40 1.46 -12.93
CA LEU A 277 3.99 1.44 -13.35
C LEU A 277 3.40 2.86 -13.44
N PHE A 278 3.59 3.70 -12.41
CA PHE A 278 3.11 5.10 -12.43
C PHE A 278 3.71 5.89 -13.60
N ALA A 279 5.04 5.82 -13.78
CA ALA A 279 5.77 6.60 -14.78
C ALA A 279 5.48 6.11 -16.20
N SER A 280 5.24 4.81 -16.40
CA SER A 280 4.83 4.24 -17.70
C SER A 280 3.40 4.56 -18.09
N HIS A 281 2.52 4.97 -17.16
CA HIS A 281 1.15 5.40 -17.49
C HIS A 281 1.02 6.91 -17.68
N HIS A 282 2.13 7.65 -17.61
CA HIS A 282 2.19 9.08 -17.90
C HIS A 282 3.17 9.32 -19.04
N PHE A 283 2.90 10.32 -19.88
CA PHE A 283 3.77 10.67 -20.98
C PHE A 283 3.96 12.17 -21.10
N LEU A 284 5.09 12.54 -21.69
CA LEU A 284 5.39 13.87 -22.20
C LEU A 284 5.31 13.82 -23.73
N LEU A 285 4.53 14.70 -24.34
CA LEU A 285 4.53 14.92 -25.77
C LEU A 285 5.02 16.34 -26.06
N VAL A 286 5.99 16.43 -26.97
CA VAL A 286 6.50 17.69 -27.51
C VAL A 286 6.12 17.77 -28.99
N ALA A 287 5.45 18.84 -29.39
CA ALA A 287 5.08 19.11 -30.77
C ALA A 287 5.54 20.50 -31.20
N THR A 288 5.79 20.69 -32.50
CA THR A 288 6.21 21.98 -33.07
C THR A 288 5.66 22.20 -34.48
N THR A 289 5.39 23.45 -34.84
CA THR A 289 5.03 23.87 -36.20
C THR A 289 6.23 23.94 -37.14
N ARG A 290 7.46 23.95 -36.59
CA ARG A 290 8.68 23.95 -37.39
C ARG A 290 8.83 22.62 -38.12
N LYS A 291 9.19 22.66 -39.40
CA LYS A 291 9.52 21.46 -40.18
C LYS A 291 10.86 20.93 -39.69
N ALA A 292 10.94 19.62 -39.44
CA ALA A 292 12.21 18.98 -39.10
C ALA A 292 13.05 18.86 -40.38
N GLU A 293 14.38 18.97 -40.24
CA GLU A 293 15.27 18.32 -41.20
C GLU A 293 15.08 16.80 -41.06
N THR A 294 14.93 16.13 -42.19
CA THR A 294 14.61 14.69 -42.32
C THR A 294 15.26 13.82 -41.24
N GLU A 295 14.48 13.44 -40.22
CA GLU A 295 14.84 12.33 -39.36
C GLU A 295 14.52 11.02 -40.11
N SER A 296 15.52 10.16 -40.18
CA SER A 296 15.43 8.81 -40.75
C SER A 296 14.27 8.05 -40.12
N ASN A 297 13.47 7.39 -40.97
CA ASN A 297 12.43 6.46 -40.56
C ASN A 297 12.95 5.57 -39.42
N PRO A 298 12.20 5.41 -38.31
CA PRO A 298 12.55 4.43 -37.31
C PRO A 298 12.66 3.06 -37.98
N PRO A 299 13.63 2.21 -37.58
CA PRO A 299 13.71 0.86 -38.10
C PRO A 299 12.36 0.18 -37.88
N SER A 300 11.84 -0.43 -38.95
CA SER A 300 10.66 -1.28 -38.90
C SER A 300 10.82 -2.25 -37.73
N GLU A 301 9.92 -2.21 -36.75
CA GLU A 301 9.87 -3.26 -35.74
C GLU A 301 9.71 -4.58 -36.50
N ILE A 302 10.70 -5.46 -36.38
CA ILE A 302 10.59 -6.84 -36.85
C ILE A 302 9.32 -7.38 -36.20
N GLY A 303 8.32 -7.72 -37.03
CA GLY A 303 7.04 -8.17 -36.54
C GLY A 303 7.24 -9.33 -35.57
N GLU A 304 6.77 -9.17 -34.33
CA GLU A 304 6.77 -10.20 -33.28
C GLU A 304 5.83 -11.38 -33.61
N SER A 305 5.36 -11.48 -34.87
CA SER A 305 4.21 -12.25 -35.31
C SER A 305 4.51 -13.67 -35.83
N GLN A 306 5.66 -14.27 -35.47
CA GLN A 306 6.03 -15.59 -36.02
C GLN A 306 6.39 -16.66 -34.98
N ILE A 307 6.07 -16.45 -33.70
CA ILE A 307 6.34 -17.46 -32.67
C ILE A 307 5.01 -18.10 -32.27
N GLU A 308 4.87 -19.41 -32.50
CA GLU A 308 3.70 -20.15 -32.05
C GLU A 308 3.66 -20.24 -30.52
N PRO A 309 2.49 -20.01 -29.88
CA PRO A 309 2.36 -20.01 -28.43
C PRO A 309 2.60 -21.41 -27.83
N SER A 310 3.23 -21.42 -26.65
CA SER A 310 3.27 -22.60 -25.78
C SER A 310 1.86 -22.88 -25.21
N PHE A 311 1.46 -24.15 -25.18
CA PHE A 311 0.12 -24.63 -24.79
C PHE A 311 -0.21 -24.51 -23.29
N LEU A 312 0.42 -23.65 -22.48
CA LEU A 312 0.07 -23.54 -21.05
C LEU A 312 -1.08 -22.55 -20.82
N THR A 313 -1.94 -22.85 -19.85
CA THR A 313 -3.07 -22.02 -19.44
C THR A 313 -2.86 -21.51 -18.03
N LEU A 314 -3.09 -20.22 -17.81
CA LEU A 314 -3.18 -19.68 -16.46
C LEU A 314 -4.60 -19.89 -15.93
N ALA A 315 -4.76 -20.68 -14.88
CA ALA A 315 -6.00 -20.85 -14.15
C ALA A 315 -6.04 -19.86 -12.97
N TYR A 316 -7.13 -19.09 -12.87
CA TYR A 316 -7.41 -18.28 -11.69
C TYR A 316 -7.97 -19.18 -10.59
N LEU A 317 -7.25 -19.29 -9.48
CA LEU A 317 -7.74 -20.03 -8.32
C LEU A 317 -8.60 -19.07 -7.49
N CYS A 318 -9.88 -19.40 -7.34
CA CYS A 318 -10.82 -18.64 -6.51
C CYS A 318 -11.03 -19.38 -5.18
N PRO A 319 -10.07 -19.34 -4.22
CA PRO A 319 -10.30 -19.97 -2.93
C PRO A 319 -11.39 -19.20 -2.17
N PRO A 320 -12.41 -19.89 -1.61
CA PRO A 320 -13.53 -19.24 -0.92
C PRO A 320 -13.17 -18.56 0.41
N LYS A 321 -11.89 -18.55 0.84
CA LYS A 321 -11.47 -18.10 2.18
C LYS A 321 -10.13 -17.34 2.28
N LEU A 322 -9.30 -17.28 1.23
CA LEU A 322 -7.99 -16.63 1.32
C LEU A 322 -8.04 -15.13 0.98
N THR A 323 -7.74 -14.30 1.99
CA THR A 323 -7.72 -12.83 1.89
C THR A 323 -6.31 -12.22 1.95
N SER A 324 -5.25 -13.05 1.98
CA SER A 324 -3.88 -12.56 2.13
C SER A 324 -3.47 -11.64 0.98
N LYS A 325 -3.24 -10.36 1.30
CA LYS A 325 -2.70 -9.33 0.39
C LYS A 325 -1.18 -9.17 0.53
N ARG A 326 -0.49 -10.26 0.88
CA ARG A 326 0.95 -10.27 1.14
C ARG A 326 1.75 -10.02 -0.14
N ARG A 327 2.77 -9.16 -0.05
CA ARG A 327 3.71 -8.86 -1.14
C ARG A 327 5.16 -8.94 -0.63
N PHE A 328 6.10 -9.22 -1.52
CA PHE A 328 7.54 -9.28 -1.26
C PHE A 328 7.93 -10.27 -0.15
N GLY A 329 7.13 -11.32 0.03
CA GLY A 329 7.47 -12.50 0.82
C GLY A 329 8.32 -13.47 0.01
N ALA A 330 8.74 -14.56 0.65
CA ALA A 330 9.51 -15.62 0.01
C ALA A 330 8.93 -17.00 0.36
N ILE A 331 9.07 -17.95 -0.57
CA ILE A 331 8.55 -19.31 -0.41
C ILE A 331 9.49 -20.11 0.50
N ALA A 332 8.95 -20.61 1.59
CA ALA A 332 9.60 -21.55 2.48
C ALA A 332 9.01 -22.95 2.29
N PRO A 333 9.81 -24.00 2.07
CA PRO A 333 9.28 -25.36 2.20
C PRO A 333 8.87 -25.57 3.65
N THR A 334 7.67 -26.09 3.92
CA THR A 334 7.19 -26.33 5.29
C THR A 334 7.03 -27.81 5.58
N ALA A 335 6.51 -28.58 4.62
CA ALA A 335 6.44 -30.04 4.66
C ALA A 335 6.66 -30.65 3.26
N ALA A 336 6.67 -31.99 3.14
CA ALA A 336 6.90 -32.69 1.87
C ALA A 336 5.90 -32.34 0.75
N LYS A 337 4.71 -31.83 1.10
CA LYS A 337 3.66 -31.40 0.17
C LYS A 337 3.03 -30.06 0.56
N ALA A 338 3.78 -29.26 1.33
CA ALA A 338 3.33 -27.96 1.80
C ALA A 338 4.47 -26.94 1.73
N PHE A 339 4.10 -25.71 1.42
CA PHE A 339 4.99 -24.56 1.39
C PHE A 339 4.31 -23.37 2.05
N GLY A 340 5.12 -22.45 2.55
CA GLY A 340 4.67 -21.24 3.23
C GLY A 340 5.18 -19.99 2.52
N LEU A 341 4.33 -18.99 2.37
CA LEU A 341 4.76 -17.64 1.98
C LEU A 341 5.12 -16.86 3.25
N HIS A 342 6.42 -16.76 3.54
CA HIS A 342 6.93 -16.14 4.75
C HIS A 342 7.29 -14.66 4.54
N GLY A 343 7.06 -13.86 5.59
CA GLY A 343 7.41 -12.44 5.62
C GLY A 343 6.72 -11.60 4.54
N GLY A 344 7.35 -10.53 4.09
CA GLY A 344 6.74 -9.57 3.18
C GLY A 344 5.97 -8.46 3.90
N ILE A 345 5.13 -7.77 3.14
CA ILE A 345 4.26 -6.68 3.61
C ILE A 345 2.79 -7.07 3.38
N GLY A 346 1.97 -6.94 4.42
CA GLY A 346 0.52 -7.03 4.33
C GLY A 346 -0.10 -5.69 3.91
N GLN A 347 -1.35 -5.44 4.29
CA GLN A 347 -2.03 -4.18 3.94
C GLN A 347 -1.42 -2.94 4.62
N HIS A 348 -0.90 -3.10 5.84
CA HIS A 348 -0.48 -1.95 6.67
C HIS A 348 0.94 -2.08 7.24
N THR A 349 1.42 -3.31 7.44
CA THR A 349 2.70 -3.56 8.11
C THR A 349 3.45 -4.70 7.45
N ARG A 350 4.76 -4.73 7.70
CA ARG A 350 5.58 -5.92 7.43
C ARG A 350 5.16 -7.04 8.36
N LEU A 351 5.34 -8.26 7.90
CA LEU A 351 4.87 -9.47 8.57
C LEU A 351 6.06 -10.34 8.95
N SER A 352 5.98 -11.01 10.11
CA SER A 352 6.83 -12.15 10.48
C SER A 352 6.07 -13.48 10.36
N SER A 353 4.77 -13.43 10.02
CA SER A 353 3.94 -14.63 9.85
C SER A 353 4.21 -15.33 8.51
N THR A 354 3.74 -16.57 8.41
CA THR A 354 3.81 -17.41 7.21
C THR A 354 2.40 -17.84 6.83
N ASP A 355 2.03 -17.67 5.56
CA ASP A 355 0.78 -18.24 5.03
C ASP A 355 1.10 -19.61 4.43
N GLU A 356 0.60 -20.70 5.01
CA GLU A 356 0.85 -22.07 4.51
C GLU A 356 -0.16 -22.49 3.43
N TYR A 357 0.33 -23.28 2.48
CA TYR A 357 -0.39 -23.83 1.34
C TYR A 357 -0.10 -25.33 1.24
N VAL A 358 -1.15 -26.15 1.16
CA VAL A 358 -1.06 -27.61 1.12
C VAL A 358 -1.74 -28.15 -0.13
N ALA A 359 -1.11 -29.09 -0.81
CA ALA A 359 -1.60 -29.63 -2.08
C ALA A 359 -2.81 -30.60 -1.97
N SER A 360 -3.16 -31.12 -0.79
CA SER A 360 -4.37 -31.96 -0.59
C SER A 360 -4.83 -32.04 0.88
N LYS A 361 -6.12 -32.38 1.10
CA LYS A 361 -6.80 -32.59 2.40
C LYS A 361 -6.25 -33.73 3.29
N ILE A 362 -5.07 -34.26 3.00
CA ILE A 362 -4.47 -35.26 3.88
C ILE A 362 -4.03 -34.53 5.15
N ASP A 363 -4.33 -35.09 6.33
CA ASP A 363 -3.82 -34.66 7.63
C ASP A 363 -2.28 -34.67 7.61
N ALA A 364 -1.69 -33.65 7.01
CA ALA A 364 -0.26 -33.41 7.03
C ALA A 364 0.04 -32.80 8.41
N ALA A 365 0.98 -33.42 9.14
CA ALA A 365 1.50 -32.83 10.35
C ALA A 365 1.96 -31.39 10.06
N PRO A 366 1.71 -30.43 10.97
CA PRO A 366 2.05 -29.03 10.75
C PRO A 366 3.51 -28.88 10.36
N GLY A 367 3.74 -28.20 9.24
CA GLY A 367 5.08 -27.89 8.77
C GLY A 367 5.84 -27.06 9.80
N ALA A 368 7.17 -27.18 9.86
CA ALA A 368 7.95 -26.31 10.72
C ALA A 368 8.12 -24.95 10.05
N VAL A 369 7.17 -24.05 10.32
CA VAL A 369 7.19 -22.67 9.84
C VAL A 369 8.34 -21.86 10.47
N PRO A 370 8.84 -20.83 9.77
CA PRO A 370 9.79 -19.88 10.35
C PRO A 370 9.35 -19.35 11.73
N PRO A 371 10.27 -19.18 12.69
CA PRO A 371 9.95 -18.76 14.06
C PRO A 371 9.34 -17.35 14.12
N ILE A 372 8.45 -17.12 15.08
CA ILE A 372 7.76 -15.82 15.23
C ILE A 372 8.69 -14.70 15.72
N ASP A 373 9.80 -15.05 16.37
CA ASP A 373 10.87 -14.14 16.82
C ASP A 373 11.82 -13.73 15.68
N MET A 374 11.65 -14.32 14.49
CA MET A 374 12.24 -13.78 13.28
C MET A 374 11.61 -12.42 12.98
N GLU A 375 12.43 -11.36 13.01
CA GLU A 375 11.98 -9.98 12.80
C GLU A 375 11.21 -9.85 11.47
N ALA A 376 10.08 -9.13 11.50
CA ALA A 376 9.24 -8.88 10.34
C ALA A 376 10.05 -8.20 9.22
N ARG A 377 10.06 -8.82 8.04
CA ARG A 377 10.98 -8.46 6.94
C ARG A 377 10.32 -8.63 5.59
N MET A 378 10.83 -7.95 4.57
CA MET A 378 10.45 -8.15 3.17
C MET A 378 11.69 -8.13 2.26
N CYS A 379 11.56 -8.62 1.03
CA CYS A 379 12.66 -8.65 0.05
C CYS A 379 13.89 -9.44 0.54
N HIS A 380 13.66 -10.50 1.31
CA HIS A 380 14.63 -11.51 1.71
C HIS A 380 14.55 -12.70 0.74
N THR A 381 15.55 -13.59 0.75
CA THR A 381 15.46 -14.86 0.03
C THR A 381 15.28 -16.02 1.00
N ILE A 382 14.59 -17.07 0.54
CA ILE A 382 14.55 -18.37 1.20
C ILE A 382 14.98 -19.40 0.16
N THR A 383 16.08 -20.09 0.43
CA THR A 383 16.70 -21.01 -0.54
C THR A 383 16.65 -22.43 0.01
N GLN A 384 15.86 -23.28 -0.63
CA GLN A 384 15.71 -24.70 -0.31
C GLN A 384 16.83 -25.52 -0.94
N PHE A 385 17.42 -26.48 -0.21
CA PHE A 385 18.50 -27.34 -0.73
C PHE A 385 18.24 -28.84 -0.63
N HIS A 386 17.87 -29.37 0.54
CA HIS A 386 17.64 -30.80 0.75
C HIS A 386 16.31 -31.05 1.47
N GLY A 387 15.37 -31.73 0.81
CA GLY A 387 14.05 -31.98 1.41
C GLY A 387 13.38 -30.66 1.77
N GLN A 388 13.10 -30.44 3.06
CA GLN A 388 12.50 -29.19 3.54
C GLN A 388 13.50 -28.24 4.22
N ASP A 389 14.80 -28.55 4.16
CA ASP A 389 15.84 -27.71 4.72
C ASP A 389 16.10 -26.50 3.81
N CYS A 390 16.25 -25.34 4.44
CA CYS A 390 16.35 -24.07 3.75
C CYS A 390 17.11 -23.02 4.56
N LEU A 391 17.60 -21.99 3.86
CA LEU A 391 18.28 -20.83 4.44
C LEU A 391 17.50 -19.55 4.12
N VAL A 392 17.16 -18.80 5.16
CA VAL A 392 16.60 -17.44 5.08
C VAL A 392 17.74 -16.44 5.17
N VAL A 393 17.81 -15.50 4.24
CA VAL A 393 18.93 -14.55 4.14
C VAL A 393 18.42 -13.11 4.08
N GLY A 394 18.87 -12.30 5.04
CA GLY A 394 18.72 -10.85 5.05
C GLY A 394 17.28 -10.34 4.91
N GLY A 395 17.09 -9.37 4.01
CA GLY A 395 15.84 -8.63 3.81
C GLY A 395 15.88 -7.26 4.46
N ARG A 396 14.73 -6.59 4.56
CA ARG A 396 14.64 -5.26 5.16
C ARG A 396 13.40 -5.03 6.00
N ALA A 397 13.53 -4.18 7.01
CA ALA A 397 12.42 -3.59 7.77
C ALA A 397 11.97 -2.24 7.21
N ALA A 398 12.86 -1.49 6.56
CA ALA A 398 12.57 -0.25 5.83
C ALA A 398 13.65 -0.08 4.74
N PRO A 399 13.48 0.76 3.71
CA PRO A 399 14.49 0.91 2.66
C PRO A 399 15.89 1.29 3.19
N ASN A 400 15.95 1.98 4.33
CA ASN A 400 17.20 2.32 5.04
C ASN A 400 17.50 1.42 6.26
N LYS A 401 16.84 0.26 6.37
CA LYS A 401 17.01 -0.73 7.45
C LYS A 401 17.12 -2.14 6.87
N ALA A 402 18.20 -2.39 6.14
CA ALA A 402 18.58 -3.72 5.70
C ALA A 402 18.92 -4.63 6.91
N LEU A 403 18.71 -5.93 6.75
CA LEU A 403 18.94 -6.97 7.75
C LEU A 403 20.11 -7.86 7.30
N ALA A 404 20.95 -8.26 8.24
CA ALA A 404 22.04 -9.19 8.00
C ALA A 404 21.77 -10.58 8.58
N ASP A 405 20.74 -10.73 9.41
CA ASP A 405 20.51 -11.99 10.10
C ASP A 405 20.04 -13.09 9.14
N CYS A 406 20.58 -14.29 9.35
CA CYS A 406 20.26 -15.47 8.58
C CYS A 406 19.71 -16.57 9.49
N TRP A 407 18.80 -17.36 8.95
CA TRP A 407 18.15 -18.45 9.68
C TRP A 407 18.20 -19.73 8.87
N LEU A 408 18.64 -20.79 9.53
CA LEU A 408 18.78 -22.11 8.95
C LEU A 408 17.67 -23.00 9.50
N ARG A 409 16.95 -23.67 8.60
CA ARG A 409 16.13 -24.83 8.94
C ARG A 409 16.89 -26.09 8.57
N CYS A 410 17.16 -26.93 9.56
CA CYS A 410 17.76 -28.25 9.37
C CYS A 410 16.99 -29.29 10.16
N SER A 411 16.61 -30.40 9.52
CA SER A 411 15.90 -31.52 10.16
C SER A 411 14.66 -31.06 10.93
N GLY A 412 13.92 -30.10 10.35
CA GLY A 412 12.71 -29.54 10.95
C GLY A 412 12.92 -28.49 12.05
N GLN A 413 14.15 -28.22 12.48
CA GLN A 413 14.44 -27.20 13.50
C GLN A 413 15.02 -25.92 12.90
N TRP A 414 14.51 -24.78 13.38
CA TRP A 414 14.99 -23.45 13.02
C TRP A 414 16.03 -22.96 14.02
N ARG A 415 17.12 -22.39 13.51
CA ARG A 415 18.15 -21.73 14.32
C ARG A 415 18.74 -20.54 13.57
N ARG A 416 19.24 -19.56 14.31
CA ARG A 416 20.09 -18.52 13.73
C ARG A 416 21.41 -19.12 13.25
N THR A 417 21.94 -18.57 12.17
CA THR A 417 23.27 -18.90 11.63
C THR A 417 24.03 -17.59 11.35
N ASP A 418 25.22 -17.69 10.78
CA ASP A 418 26.09 -16.56 10.45
C ASP A 418 25.35 -15.43 9.73
N ASN A 419 25.52 -14.23 10.27
CA ASN A 419 25.01 -13.01 9.62
C ASN A 419 25.77 -12.77 8.31
N LEU A 420 25.10 -12.15 7.35
CA LEU A 420 25.76 -11.57 6.18
C LEU A 420 26.86 -10.59 6.62
N PRO A 421 28.02 -10.56 5.93
CA PRO A 421 29.06 -9.55 6.18
C PRO A 421 28.55 -8.11 6.06
N THR A 422 27.60 -7.89 5.15
CA THR A 422 26.88 -6.63 4.98
C THR A 422 25.37 -6.89 4.95
N PRO A 423 24.54 -6.14 5.69
CA PRO A 423 23.08 -6.24 5.59
C PRO A 423 22.57 -5.97 4.18
N LEU A 424 21.80 -6.90 3.59
CA LEU A 424 21.34 -6.82 2.20
C LEU A 424 19.86 -7.20 2.06
N TYR A 425 19.16 -6.54 1.14
CA TYR A 425 17.83 -6.91 0.68
C TYR A 425 17.75 -6.85 -0.85
N ARG A 426 16.77 -7.52 -1.46
CA ARG A 426 16.67 -7.71 -2.92
C ARG A 426 17.95 -8.30 -3.55
N HIS A 427 18.71 -9.10 -2.80
CA HIS A 427 19.74 -9.95 -3.40
C HIS A 427 19.07 -11.16 -4.07
N CYS A 428 19.76 -11.80 -5.00
CA CYS A 428 19.34 -13.07 -5.56
C CYS A 428 20.13 -14.20 -4.89
N ALA A 429 19.53 -15.40 -4.81
CA ALA A 429 20.12 -16.53 -4.12
C ALA A 429 19.80 -17.84 -4.85
N THR A 430 20.76 -18.76 -4.89
CA THR A 430 20.56 -20.11 -5.42
C THR A 430 21.42 -21.13 -4.69
N THR A 431 21.00 -22.39 -4.70
CA THR A 431 21.82 -23.49 -4.16
C THR A 431 22.95 -23.84 -5.11
N VAL A 432 24.10 -24.26 -4.61
CA VAL A 432 25.19 -24.81 -5.42
C VAL A 432 25.78 -26.08 -4.80
N LYS A 433 26.31 -26.99 -5.62
CA LYS A 433 26.81 -28.31 -5.21
C LYS A 433 28.27 -28.50 -5.64
N PHE A 434 29.16 -28.76 -4.69
CA PHE A 434 30.60 -28.94 -4.94
C PHE A 434 31.09 -30.35 -4.66
N LYS A 435 30.83 -30.82 -3.45
CA LYS A 435 31.14 -32.17 -2.99
C LYS A 435 29.85 -32.84 -2.56
N GLU A 436 29.84 -34.16 -2.66
CA GLU A 436 28.70 -34.95 -2.24
C GLU A 436 28.44 -34.73 -0.73
N GLY A 437 27.27 -34.18 -0.38
CA GLY A 437 26.89 -33.85 1.00
C GLY A 437 27.10 -32.39 1.43
N ASP A 438 27.80 -31.55 0.66
CA ASP A 438 28.00 -30.14 1.02
C ASP A 438 26.78 -29.27 0.66
N THR A 439 26.21 -28.61 1.67
CA THR A 439 25.12 -27.64 1.49
C THR A 439 25.71 -26.24 1.30
N ASN A 440 25.46 -25.63 0.14
CA ASN A 440 25.94 -24.28 -0.13
C ASN A 440 24.86 -23.41 -0.78
N VAL A 441 24.85 -22.13 -0.40
CA VAL A 441 23.97 -21.10 -0.98
C VAL A 441 24.84 -19.97 -1.53
N LEU A 442 24.73 -19.72 -2.83
CA LEU A 442 25.39 -18.62 -3.51
C LEU A 442 24.41 -17.45 -3.62
N ILE A 443 24.84 -16.26 -3.22
CA ILE A 443 24.08 -15.03 -3.39
C ILE A 443 24.88 -13.99 -4.17
N TYR A 444 24.16 -13.12 -4.87
CA TYR A 444 24.74 -11.98 -5.57
C TYR A 444 23.86 -10.73 -5.47
N GLY A 445 24.53 -9.58 -5.42
CA GLY A 445 23.88 -8.28 -5.48
C GLY A 445 23.10 -7.93 -4.23
N GLY A 446 22.06 -7.13 -4.41
CA GLY A 446 21.24 -6.58 -3.33
C GLY A 446 21.69 -5.18 -2.90
N ARG A 447 20.86 -4.58 -2.05
CA ARG A 447 21.00 -3.19 -1.60
C ARG A 447 21.14 -3.13 -0.09
N ASN A 448 21.97 -2.22 0.41
CA ASN A 448 22.18 -2.02 1.84
C ASN A 448 21.39 -0.82 2.39
N SER A 449 21.51 -0.55 3.70
CA SER A 449 20.81 0.56 4.37
C SER A 449 21.19 1.96 3.89
N ASN A 450 22.38 2.12 3.32
CA ASN A 450 22.87 3.40 2.77
C ASN A 450 22.40 3.63 1.34
N GLY A 451 21.74 2.62 0.75
CA GLY A 451 21.28 2.65 -0.62
C GLY A 451 22.33 2.21 -1.64
N ASP A 452 23.52 1.80 -1.20
CA ASP A 452 24.55 1.21 -2.07
C ASP A 452 24.15 -0.19 -2.51
N VAL A 453 24.64 -0.56 -3.68
CA VAL A 453 24.32 -1.82 -4.35
C VAL A 453 25.56 -2.68 -4.41
N SER A 454 25.42 -3.95 -4.03
CA SER A 454 26.53 -4.91 -3.99
C SER A 454 26.84 -5.46 -5.38
N SER A 455 28.13 -5.71 -5.64
CA SER A 455 28.64 -6.53 -6.75
C SER A 455 29.36 -7.77 -6.24
N THR A 456 29.24 -8.09 -4.95
CA THR A 456 29.96 -9.18 -4.31
C THR A 456 29.20 -10.50 -4.45
N TRP A 457 29.94 -11.56 -4.76
CA TRP A 457 29.47 -12.94 -4.69
C TRP A 457 29.77 -13.49 -3.30
N LEU A 458 28.75 -13.97 -2.61
CA LEU A 458 28.91 -14.56 -1.28
C LEU A 458 28.42 -16.00 -1.31
N LEU A 459 29.25 -16.91 -0.82
CA LEU A 459 28.94 -18.32 -0.66
C LEU A 459 28.77 -18.62 0.83
N TRP A 460 27.60 -19.10 1.19
CA TRP A 460 27.37 -19.68 2.51
C TRP A 460 27.58 -21.19 2.48
N ASN A 461 28.32 -21.69 3.45
CA ASN A 461 28.46 -23.12 3.74
C ASN A 461 28.01 -23.39 5.19
N VAL A 462 27.34 -24.52 5.43
CA VAL A 462 26.82 -24.86 6.76
C VAL A 462 27.90 -25.01 7.84
N LEU A 463 29.14 -25.36 7.46
CA LEU A 463 30.27 -25.53 8.37
C LEU A 463 31.14 -24.26 8.46
N GLU A 464 31.28 -23.54 7.34
CA GLU A 464 32.24 -22.44 7.22
C GLU A 464 31.62 -21.03 7.26
N GLY A 465 30.30 -20.91 7.24
CA GLY A 465 29.60 -19.63 7.19
C GLY A 465 29.74 -18.93 5.83
N TRP A 466 29.69 -17.60 5.85
CA TRP A 466 29.80 -16.78 4.63
C TRP A 466 31.26 -16.52 4.23
N LYS A 467 31.57 -16.77 2.96
CA LYS A 467 32.84 -16.41 2.32
C LYS A 467 32.58 -15.62 1.04
N GLU A 468 33.42 -14.63 0.78
CA GLU A 468 33.46 -13.97 -0.52
C GLU A 468 34.07 -14.90 -1.56
N VAL A 469 33.51 -14.88 -2.77
CA VAL A 469 33.98 -15.67 -3.90
C VAL A 469 34.56 -14.74 -4.94
N ASP A 470 35.81 -15.00 -5.34
CA ASP A 470 36.50 -14.19 -6.34
C ASP A 470 35.87 -14.39 -7.72
N VAL A 471 36.11 -13.43 -8.62
CA VAL A 471 35.57 -13.48 -9.99
C VAL A 471 36.72 -13.63 -10.97
N GLY A 472 36.71 -14.73 -11.74
CA GLY A 472 37.90 -15.20 -12.47
C GLY A 472 38.29 -14.39 -13.71
N ASN A 473 37.34 -13.79 -14.42
CA ASN A 473 37.58 -13.30 -15.78
C ASN A 473 36.94 -11.95 -16.17
N ARG A 474 35.79 -11.56 -15.59
CA ARG A 474 35.03 -10.34 -15.93
C ARG A 474 34.30 -9.81 -14.72
N SER A 475 34.09 -8.49 -14.62
CA SER A 475 33.28 -7.92 -13.54
C SER A 475 31.82 -7.77 -13.95
N LEU A 476 30.90 -8.37 -13.18
CA LEU A 476 29.47 -8.15 -13.33
C LEU A 476 29.05 -6.83 -12.65
N PRO A 477 28.22 -5.97 -13.29
CA PRO A 477 27.75 -4.73 -12.67
C PRO A 477 26.94 -4.96 -11.40
N ALA A 478 27.22 -4.15 -10.37
CA ALA A 478 26.45 -4.09 -9.13
C ALA A 478 24.95 -3.87 -9.41
N ARG A 479 24.10 -4.72 -8.83
CA ARG A 479 22.65 -4.70 -9.04
C ARG A 479 21.86 -5.22 -7.86
N PHE A 480 20.59 -4.86 -7.78
CA PHE A 480 19.63 -5.44 -6.86
C PHE A 480 18.34 -5.83 -7.60
N GLY A 481 17.62 -6.80 -7.07
CA GLY A 481 16.38 -7.34 -7.65
C GLY A 481 16.61 -8.11 -8.96
N ALA A 482 17.81 -8.68 -9.14
CA ALA A 482 18.14 -9.51 -10.29
C ALA A 482 17.59 -10.94 -10.15
N SER A 483 17.51 -11.64 -11.27
CA SER A 483 17.15 -13.05 -11.32
C SER A 483 18.42 -13.90 -11.44
N ILE A 484 18.49 -14.97 -10.66
CA ILE A 484 19.53 -16.00 -10.78
C ILE A 484 18.87 -17.36 -10.95
N VAL A 485 19.36 -18.14 -11.90
CA VAL A 485 18.89 -19.50 -12.18
C VAL A 485 20.09 -20.43 -12.09
N ASN A 486 19.93 -21.53 -11.39
CA ASN A 486 20.87 -22.65 -11.41
C ASN A 486 20.34 -23.72 -12.37
N ILE A 487 21.22 -24.22 -13.25
CA ILE A 487 20.87 -25.20 -14.29
C ILE A 487 21.33 -26.61 -13.89
N ASP A 488 22.56 -26.77 -13.40
CA ASP A 488 23.19 -28.08 -13.23
C ASP A 488 23.84 -28.32 -11.84
N GLY A 489 23.65 -27.39 -10.91
CA GLY A 489 24.21 -27.40 -9.57
C GLY A 489 25.50 -26.61 -9.42
N GLN A 490 26.24 -26.32 -10.50
CA GLN A 490 27.52 -25.58 -10.48
C GLN A 490 27.53 -24.37 -11.42
N SER A 491 26.53 -24.26 -12.28
CA SER A 491 26.43 -23.21 -13.25
C SER A 491 24.98 -22.82 -13.54
N GLY A 492 24.82 -21.67 -14.20
CA GLY A 492 23.53 -21.16 -14.57
C GLY A 492 23.58 -19.79 -15.21
N VAL A 493 22.50 -19.01 -15.03
CA VAL A 493 22.36 -17.68 -15.62
C VAL A 493 21.97 -16.63 -14.59
N LEU A 494 22.31 -15.38 -14.90
CA LEU A 494 21.98 -14.19 -14.14
C LEU A 494 21.60 -13.06 -15.11
N PHE A 495 20.46 -12.41 -14.87
CA PHE A 495 19.96 -11.36 -15.74
C PHE A 495 19.05 -10.39 -14.96
N GLY A 496 18.81 -9.23 -15.55
CA GLY A 496 17.91 -8.23 -14.99
C GLY A 496 18.46 -7.55 -13.73
N GLY A 497 17.54 -7.07 -12.90
CA GLY A 497 17.82 -6.23 -11.76
C GLY A 497 17.98 -4.76 -12.13
N MET A 498 18.35 -3.97 -11.14
CA MET A 498 18.42 -2.52 -11.24
C MET A 498 19.77 -2.02 -10.71
N THR A 499 20.32 -1.02 -11.39
CA THR A 499 21.54 -0.32 -10.97
C THR A 499 21.28 0.54 -9.73
N ARG A 500 22.35 1.03 -9.08
CA ARG A 500 22.23 1.99 -7.97
C ARG A 500 21.47 3.29 -8.33
N TYR A 501 21.37 3.59 -9.62
CA TYR A 501 20.70 4.79 -10.15
C TYR A 501 19.20 4.59 -10.36
N GLY A 502 18.67 3.38 -10.15
CA GLY A 502 17.26 3.10 -10.40
C GLY A 502 16.94 2.81 -11.87
N VAL A 503 17.91 2.29 -12.64
CA VAL A 503 17.74 1.93 -14.06
C VAL A 503 17.80 0.41 -14.20
N VAL A 504 16.81 -0.18 -14.88
CA VAL A 504 16.73 -1.63 -15.10
C VAL A 504 17.80 -2.07 -16.10
N LEU A 505 18.51 -3.15 -15.78
CA LEU A 505 19.48 -3.77 -16.66
C LEU A 505 18.79 -4.77 -17.59
N ASN A 506 19.08 -4.68 -18.89
CA ASN A 506 18.64 -5.65 -19.88
C ASN A 506 19.85 -6.38 -20.48
N ASP A 507 20.57 -7.07 -19.59
CA ASP A 507 21.73 -7.89 -19.87
C ASP A 507 21.49 -9.36 -19.49
N PHE A 508 22.35 -10.24 -20.00
CA PHE A 508 22.24 -11.67 -19.74
C PHE A 508 23.61 -12.33 -19.65
N TRP A 509 23.85 -12.94 -18.50
CA TRP A 509 25.13 -13.53 -18.13
C TRP A 509 24.97 -14.99 -17.80
N THR A 510 25.97 -15.80 -18.14
CA THR A 510 26.15 -17.13 -17.55
C THR A 510 27.18 -17.04 -16.43
N TRP A 511 26.98 -17.84 -15.39
CA TRP A 511 27.92 -18.00 -14.29
C TRP A 511 28.27 -19.46 -14.12
N LYS A 512 29.52 -19.75 -13.80
CA LYS A 512 30.02 -21.08 -13.48
C LYS A 512 30.97 -21.01 -12.30
N LEU A 513 30.78 -21.91 -11.36
CA LEU A 513 31.56 -21.96 -10.14
C LEU A 513 32.70 -22.98 -10.32
N THR A 514 33.93 -22.54 -10.13
CA THR A 514 35.15 -23.29 -10.44
C THR A 514 36.11 -23.25 -9.26
N THR A 515 36.94 -24.28 -9.13
CA THR A 515 37.98 -24.36 -8.09
C THR A 515 39.34 -24.18 -8.75
N SER A 516 40.14 -23.23 -8.28
CA SER A 516 41.52 -23.03 -8.72
C SER A 516 42.45 -24.11 -8.16
N GLY A 517 43.67 -24.21 -8.70
CA GLY A 517 44.64 -25.24 -8.31
C GLY A 517 45.12 -25.16 -6.85
N ASP A 518 44.88 -24.04 -6.17
CA ASP A 518 45.13 -23.80 -4.75
C ASP A 518 43.90 -24.10 -3.85
N GLY A 519 42.78 -24.53 -4.44
CA GLY A 519 41.54 -24.86 -3.73
C GLY A 519 40.59 -23.69 -3.48
N GLN A 520 40.92 -22.47 -3.92
CA GLN A 520 40.00 -21.33 -3.83
C GLN A 520 38.86 -21.44 -4.86
N LEU A 521 37.70 -20.90 -4.50
CA LEU A 521 36.53 -20.89 -5.37
C LEU A 521 36.44 -19.55 -6.10
N HIS A 522 36.14 -19.61 -7.40
CA HIS A 522 35.87 -18.43 -8.20
C HIS A 522 34.63 -18.62 -9.07
N VAL A 523 33.98 -17.51 -9.41
CA VAL A 523 32.89 -17.45 -10.39
C VAL A 523 33.47 -17.01 -11.73
N ASP A 524 33.34 -17.88 -12.73
CA ASP A 524 33.58 -17.54 -14.13
C ASP A 524 32.29 -16.98 -14.75
N LEU A 525 32.42 -15.84 -15.42
CA LEU A 525 31.30 -15.15 -16.02
C LEU A 525 31.44 -15.06 -17.54
N ASN A 526 30.34 -15.22 -18.26
CA ASN A 526 30.29 -14.98 -19.70
C ASN A 526 29.10 -14.09 -20.05
N ASP A 527 29.36 -13.05 -20.85
CA ASP A 527 28.34 -12.10 -21.30
C ASP A 527 27.75 -12.59 -22.63
N LEU A 528 26.45 -12.86 -22.65
CA LEU A 528 25.71 -13.26 -23.85
C LEU A 528 24.75 -12.17 -24.34
N THR A 529 24.83 -10.97 -23.77
CA THR A 529 23.89 -9.86 -24.03
C THR A 529 23.75 -9.54 -25.51
N GLU A 530 24.87 -9.27 -26.21
CA GLU A 530 24.81 -8.88 -27.63
C GLU A 530 24.36 -10.05 -28.51
N ASN A 531 24.76 -11.28 -28.18
CA ASN A 531 24.34 -12.46 -28.93
C ASN A 531 22.82 -12.62 -28.87
N LEU A 532 22.22 -12.51 -27.67
CA LEU A 532 20.78 -12.61 -27.49
C LEU A 532 20.04 -11.41 -28.07
N ARG A 533 20.56 -10.19 -27.94
CA ARG A 533 19.94 -9.00 -28.55
C ARG A 533 19.77 -9.15 -30.07
N MET A 534 20.72 -9.81 -30.72
CA MET A 534 20.69 -10.02 -32.18
C MET A 534 19.88 -11.23 -32.62
N SER A 535 19.70 -12.24 -31.75
CA SER A 535 19.10 -13.53 -32.12
C SER A 535 17.72 -13.78 -31.49
N GLU A 536 17.38 -13.12 -30.38
CA GLU A 536 16.15 -13.33 -29.62
C GLU A 536 15.24 -12.09 -29.66
N PRO A 537 14.11 -12.13 -30.40
CA PRO A 537 13.17 -11.01 -30.46
C PRO A 537 12.63 -10.57 -29.09
N LEU A 538 12.49 -11.52 -28.16
CA LEU A 538 11.97 -11.29 -26.81
C LEU A 538 13.01 -10.73 -25.83
N PHE A 539 14.27 -10.55 -26.25
CA PHE A 539 15.36 -10.12 -25.37
C PHE A 539 15.07 -8.80 -24.65
N LYS A 540 14.34 -7.86 -25.28
CA LYS A 540 13.97 -6.58 -24.65
C LYS A 540 13.05 -6.72 -23.41
N TRP A 541 12.38 -7.87 -23.27
CA TRP A 541 11.48 -8.19 -22.16
C TRP A 541 12.09 -9.15 -21.14
N LEU A 542 13.35 -9.55 -21.32
CA LEU A 542 14.02 -10.54 -20.49
C LEU A 542 14.59 -9.93 -19.20
N GLY A 543 15.26 -8.79 -19.31
CA GLY A 543 15.80 -8.05 -18.18
C GLY A 543 14.70 -7.34 -17.41
N ARG A 544 14.44 -7.82 -16.20
CA ARG A 544 13.37 -7.32 -15.34
C ARG A 544 13.87 -7.01 -13.94
N PHE A 545 13.18 -6.09 -13.29
CA PHE A 545 13.28 -5.85 -11.86
C PHE A 545 12.02 -6.34 -11.16
N GLY A 546 12.18 -7.08 -10.06
CA GLY A 546 11.05 -7.59 -9.26
C GLY A 546 10.35 -8.81 -9.87
N ALA A 547 10.93 -9.44 -10.88
CA ALA A 547 10.44 -10.72 -11.41
C ALA A 547 10.73 -11.86 -10.44
N SER A 548 9.84 -12.84 -10.39
CA SER A 548 10.08 -14.11 -9.68
C SER A 548 10.46 -15.20 -10.67
N VAL A 549 11.33 -16.11 -10.27
CA VAL A 549 11.78 -17.22 -11.10
C VAL A 549 11.61 -18.55 -10.39
N THR A 550 11.04 -19.53 -11.09
CA THR A 550 10.94 -20.92 -10.62
C THR A 550 11.30 -21.88 -11.75
N THR A 551 11.94 -22.99 -11.40
CA THR A 551 12.43 -23.98 -12.37
C THR A 551 11.59 -25.26 -12.30
N THR A 552 11.20 -25.80 -13.46
CA THR A 552 10.52 -27.09 -13.62
C THR A 552 11.26 -27.95 -14.65
N ALA A 553 10.72 -29.12 -15.03
CA ALA A 553 11.35 -29.94 -16.06
C ALA A 553 11.34 -29.28 -17.45
N ARG A 554 10.45 -28.28 -17.65
CA ARG A 554 10.32 -27.52 -18.91
C ARG A 554 11.39 -26.43 -19.07
N GLY A 555 12.01 -26.00 -17.98
CA GLY A 555 12.90 -24.85 -17.95
C GLY A 555 12.60 -23.91 -16.79
N SER A 556 12.98 -22.64 -16.90
CA SER A 556 12.74 -21.65 -15.83
C SER A 556 11.73 -20.59 -16.24
N PHE A 557 10.63 -20.49 -15.49
CA PHE A 557 9.60 -19.48 -15.71
C PHE A 557 10.02 -18.16 -15.09
N ILE A 558 9.97 -17.10 -15.88
CA ILE A 558 10.23 -15.71 -15.45
C ILE A 558 8.90 -14.99 -15.46
N ILE A 559 8.45 -14.56 -14.28
CA ILE A 559 7.08 -14.12 -14.05
C ILE A 559 7.07 -12.70 -13.50
N GLY A 560 6.34 -11.81 -14.17
CA GLY A 560 6.07 -10.45 -13.70
C GLY A 560 7.28 -9.54 -13.70
N GLY A 561 7.26 -8.55 -12.79
CA GLY A 561 8.27 -7.49 -12.70
C GLY A 561 8.07 -6.37 -13.73
N VAL A 562 9.02 -5.43 -13.76
CA VAL A 562 9.04 -4.29 -14.68
C VAL A 562 10.30 -4.32 -15.54
N ALA A 563 10.19 -3.96 -16.81
CA ALA A 563 11.29 -3.96 -17.76
C ALA A 563 11.90 -2.56 -17.91
N ARG A 564 13.02 -2.48 -18.63
CA ARG A 564 13.65 -1.18 -18.96
C ARG A 564 12.69 -0.24 -19.70
N ASN A 565 11.83 -0.78 -20.56
CA ASN A 565 10.83 -0.03 -21.32
C ASN A 565 9.48 0.13 -20.60
N GLY A 566 9.44 -0.16 -19.29
CA GLY A 566 8.26 0.07 -18.45
C GLY A 566 7.44 -1.17 -18.16
N CYS A 567 6.12 -1.05 -18.33
CA CYS A 567 5.18 -2.16 -18.17
C CYS A 567 5.52 -3.29 -19.16
N VAL A 568 5.53 -4.53 -18.65
CA VAL A 568 5.64 -5.71 -19.50
C VAL A 568 4.27 -5.99 -20.13
N PRO A 569 4.16 -6.09 -21.47
CA PRO A 569 2.90 -6.41 -22.12
C PRO A 569 2.34 -7.76 -21.67
N GLN A 570 1.01 -7.90 -21.69
CA GLN A 570 0.29 -9.10 -21.25
C GLN A 570 0.88 -10.41 -21.79
N ASP A 571 1.20 -10.44 -23.09
CA ASP A 571 1.70 -11.62 -23.78
C ASP A 571 3.10 -12.05 -23.31
N TYR A 572 3.83 -11.12 -22.67
CA TYR A 572 5.20 -11.31 -22.22
C TYR A 572 5.34 -11.33 -20.70
N GLU A 573 4.25 -11.16 -19.92
CA GLU A 573 4.34 -11.19 -18.46
C GLU A 573 4.90 -12.51 -17.92
N ILE A 574 4.71 -13.61 -18.66
CA ILE A 574 5.25 -14.94 -18.37
C ILE A 574 6.05 -15.44 -19.58
N ILE A 575 7.35 -15.66 -19.38
CA ILE A 575 8.26 -16.23 -20.37
C ILE A 575 8.99 -17.45 -19.80
N LEU A 576 9.31 -18.42 -20.65
CA LEU A 576 10.08 -19.61 -20.32
C LEU A 576 11.51 -19.47 -20.85
N LEU A 577 12.48 -19.61 -19.96
CA LEU A 577 13.88 -19.79 -20.31
C LEU A 577 14.16 -21.27 -20.57
N ASN A 578 14.53 -21.60 -21.80
CA ASN A 578 14.80 -22.97 -22.23
C ASN A 578 16.24 -23.38 -21.89
N HIS A 579 16.39 -24.34 -20.97
CA HIS A 579 17.70 -24.84 -20.56
C HIS A 579 18.44 -25.59 -21.67
N SER A 580 17.73 -26.24 -22.59
CA SER A 580 18.36 -26.96 -23.71
C SER A 580 19.03 -26.03 -24.72
N ALA A 581 18.57 -24.77 -24.81
CA ALA A 581 19.19 -23.74 -25.63
C ALA A 581 20.53 -23.24 -25.06
N LEU A 582 20.82 -23.56 -23.79
CA LEU A 582 22.01 -23.14 -23.02
C LEU A 582 22.94 -24.32 -22.71
N LYS A 583 22.98 -25.34 -23.57
CA LYS A 583 23.79 -26.54 -23.34
C LYS A 583 25.27 -26.18 -23.22
N GLY A 584 25.87 -26.48 -22.07
CA GLY A 584 27.27 -26.10 -21.78
C GLY A 584 27.48 -24.59 -21.62
N LEU A 585 26.43 -23.83 -21.33
CA LEU A 585 26.43 -22.36 -21.19
C LEU A 585 26.78 -21.59 -22.46
N VAL A 586 26.63 -22.24 -23.62
CA VAL A 586 26.77 -21.65 -24.96
C VAL A 586 25.42 -21.73 -25.66
N LEU A 587 25.12 -20.74 -26.50
CA LEU A 587 23.89 -20.69 -27.28
C LEU A 587 23.86 -21.79 -28.33
N SER A 588 22.85 -22.65 -28.28
CA SER A 588 22.57 -23.65 -29.31
C SER A 588 21.99 -22.97 -30.56
N PRO A 589 22.62 -23.09 -31.74
CA PRO A 589 22.10 -22.48 -32.96
C PRO A 589 20.69 -22.99 -33.29
N GLY A 590 19.77 -22.08 -33.59
CA GLY A 590 18.41 -22.40 -34.04
C GLY A 590 17.43 -22.87 -32.96
N THR A 591 17.82 -22.90 -31.68
CA THR A 591 16.91 -23.18 -30.56
C THR A 591 16.60 -21.87 -29.82
N PRO A 592 15.33 -21.42 -29.74
CA PRO A 592 14.97 -20.22 -29.00
C PRO A 592 15.36 -20.35 -27.52
N VAL A 593 16.08 -19.34 -27.01
CA VAL A 593 16.49 -19.27 -25.61
C VAL A 593 15.28 -18.92 -24.74
N VAL A 594 14.39 -18.08 -25.25
CA VAL A 594 13.18 -17.65 -24.55
C VAL A 594 11.96 -17.97 -25.39
N THR A 595 10.93 -18.53 -24.76
CA THR A 595 9.61 -18.72 -25.38
C THR A 595 8.58 -17.99 -24.55
N PHE A 596 7.68 -17.23 -25.18
CA PHE A 596 6.58 -16.63 -24.43
C PHE A 596 5.51 -17.68 -24.14
N ILE A 597 4.94 -17.59 -22.94
CA ILE A 597 3.78 -18.39 -22.54
C ILE A 597 2.56 -17.48 -22.45
N GLY A 598 2.76 -16.23 -22.01
CA GLY A 598 1.73 -15.21 -21.89
C GLY A 598 0.63 -15.59 -20.89
N LEU A 599 -0.28 -14.65 -20.68
CA LEU A 599 -1.59 -14.93 -20.13
C LEU A 599 -2.48 -15.31 -21.33
N SER A 600 -2.66 -16.59 -21.60
CA SER A 600 -3.29 -17.09 -22.85
C SER A 600 -4.55 -16.31 -23.27
N VAL A 601 -4.87 -16.32 -24.57
CA VAL A 601 -6.07 -15.69 -25.15
C VAL A 601 -7.39 -16.19 -24.51
N VAL A 602 -7.34 -17.30 -23.74
CA VAL A 602 -8.48 -17.96 -23.08
C VAL A 602 -8.52 -17.72 -21.56
N PHE A 603 -7.75 -16.76 -21.03
CA PHE A 603 -7.81 -16.44 -19.60
C PHE A 603 -9.13 -15.76 -19.21
N ASN A 604 -10.00 -16.50 -18.52
CA ASN A 604 -11.33 -16.02 -18.06
C ASN A 604 -11.32 -15.35 -16.66
N GLY A 605 -10.15 -15.01 -16.11
CA GLY A 605 -9.99 -14.41 -14.77
C GLY A 605 -9.55 -12.94 -14.78
N PRO A 606 -9.46 -12.27 -13.62
CA PRO A 606 -8.86 -10.95 -13.52
C PRO A 606 -7.34 -11.03 -13.72
N ARG A 607 -6.79 -10.23 -14.65
CA ARG A 607 -5.35 -10.17 -14.91
C ARG A 607 -4.59 -9.82 -13.61
N PRO A 608 -3.59 -10.61 -13.19
CA PRO A 608 -2.81 -10.33 -11.99
C PRO A 608 -2.00 -9.04 -12.13
N ILE A 609 -1.73 -8.38 -10.99
CA ILE A 609 -0.65 -7.39 -10.92
C ILE A 609 0.56 -8.05 -10.27
N LEU A 610 1.54 -8.40 -11.10
CA LEU A 610 2.70 -9.21 -10.72
C LEU A 610 3.81 -8.32 -10.12
N VAL A 611 3.50 -7.71 -8.98
CA VAL A 611 4.39 -6.87 -8.17
C VAL A 611 4.50 -7.44 -6.76
N GLY A 612 5.70 -7.91 -6.40
CA GLY A 612 5.95 -8.54 -5.10
C GLY A 612 5.24 -9.88 -4.94
N HIS A 613 4.85 -10.54 -6.03
CA HIS A 613 4.40 -11.92 -6.03
C HIS A 613 5.58 -12.87 -5.78
N SER A 614 5.26 -14.11 -5.46
CA SER A 614 6.21 -15.22 -5.39
C SER A 614 5.67 -16.37 -6.23
N CYS A 615 6.57 -17.22 -6.71
CA CYS A 615 6.18 -18.43 -7.43
C CYS A 615 6.94 -19.64 -6.91
N CYS A 616 6.32 -20.81 -7.05
CA CYS A 616 6.95 -22.09 -6.77
C CYS A 616 6.37 -23.20 -7.66
N LYS A 617 7.19 -24.22 -7.89
CA LYS A 617 6.76 -25.46 -8.53
C LYS A 617 5.79 -26.24 -7.62
N VAL A 618 4.71 -26.76 -8.19
CA VAL A 618 3.75 -27.66 -7.53
C VAL A 618 3.54 -28.88 -8.42
N GLY A 619 3.49 -30.09 -7.83
CA GLY A 619 3.39 -31.32 -8.60
C GLY A 619 4.61 -31.58 -9.50
N ASP A 620 4.39 -32.22 -10.64
CA ASP A 620 5.47 -32.63 -11.54
C ASP A 620 5.96 -31.49 -12.44
N ASP A 621 5.08 -30.57 -12.87
CA ASP A 621 5.45 -29.46 -13.76
C ASP A 621 4.63 -28.16 -13.64
N ASP A 622 3.64 -28.10 -12.74
CA ASP A 622 2.80 -26.90 -12.59
C ASP A 622 3.51 -25.81 -11.79
N VAL A 623 3.13 -24.56 -12.04
CA VAL A 623 3.65 -23.40 -11.31
C VAL A 623 2.53 -22.66 -10.61
N LEU A 624 2.66 -22.51 -9.30
CA LEU A 624 1.78 -21.65 -8.51
C LEU A 624 2.39 -20.25 -8.40
N ILE A 625 1.57 -19.24 -8.65
CA ILE A 625 1.85 -17.82 -8.46
C ILE A 625 0.99 -17.33 -7.32
N ILE A 626 1.62 -16.81 -6.26
CA ILE A 626 0.93 -16.33 -5.06
C ILE A 626 1.38 -14.94 -4.63
N GLY A 627 0.48 -14.23 -3.98
CA GLY A 627 0.73 -12.86 -3.56
C GLY A 627 0.77 -11.91 -4.75
N GLY A 628 1.14 -10.66 -4.47
CA GLY A 628 0.99 -9.58 -5.44
C GLY A 628 -0.46 -9.08 -5.52
N SER A 629 -0.71 -7.88 -5.01
CA SER A 629 -1.68 -6.92 -5.53
C SER A 629 -1.72 -5.65 -4.68
N ALA A 630 -1.70 -4.49 -5.34
CA ALA A 630 -1.72 -3.19 -4.69
C ALA A 630 -3.13 -2.76 -4.24
N GLU A 631 -4.22 -3.26 -4.84
CA GLU A 631 -5.56 -2.72 -4.52
C GLU A 631 -6.77 -3.52 -5.08
N SER A 632 -6.60 -4.66 -5.74
CA SER A 632 -7.75 -5.41 -6.31
C SER A 632 -8.51 -6.25 -5.26
N LYS A 633 -9.83 -6.41 -5.47
CA LYS A 633 -10.72 -7.26 -4.65
C LYS A 633 -10.61 -8.77 -4.98
N ALA A 634 -9.69 -9.14 -5.87
CA ALA A 634 -9.51 -10.52 -6.35
C ALA A 634 -8.60 -11.33 -5.42
N THR A 635 -8.71 -12.67 -5.47
CA THR A 635 -7.78 -13.57 -4.80
C THR A 635 -6.41 -13.47 -5.48
N ASN A 636 -5.32 -13.51 -4.70
CA ASN A 636 -3.96 -13.34 -5.23
C ASN A 636 -3.28 -14.68 -5.54
N GLN A 637 -4.00 -15.59 -6.23
CA GLN A 637 -3.53 -16.94 -6.51
C GLN A 637 -3.87 -17.38 -7.94
N TRP A 638 -2.86 -17.84 -8.66
CA TRP A 638 -2.99 -18.34 -10.02
C TRP A 638 -2.12 -19.59 -10.21
N MET A 639 -2.60 -20.54 -10.99
CA MET A 639 -1.88 -21.78 -11.33
C MET A 639 -1.61 -21.80 -12.82
N LEU A 640 -0.37 -22.06 -13.23
CA LEU A 640 0.00 -22.27 -14.62
C LEU A 640 0.13 -23.78 -14.87
N CYS A 641 -0.73 -24.32 -15.72
CA CYS A 641 -0.86 -25.76 -15.98
C CYS A 641 -1.21 -26.03 -17.47
N GLU A 642 -1.27 -27.30 -17.88
CA GLU A 642 -1.76 -27.66 -19.22
C GLU A 642 -3.27 -27.39 -19.39
N PRO A 643 -3.77 -27.16 -20.63
CA PRO A 643 -5.18 -26.90 -20.89
C PRO A 643 -5.97 -28.20 -20.72
N SER A 644 -7.08 -28.16 -19.99
CA SER A 644 -7.93 -29.34 -19.84
C SER A 644 -8.59 -29.71 -21.19
N THR A 645 -8.47 -30.97 -21.61
CA THR A 645 -9.03 -31.49 -22.88
C THR A 645 -10.56 -31.60 -22.90
N ASN A 646 -11.22 -31.38 -21.76
CA ASN A 646 -12.67 -31.29 -21.66
C ASN A 646 -13.05 -29.86 -21.25
N GLY A 647 -13.98 -29.23 -21.97
CA GLY A 647 -14.52 -27.89 -21.69
C GLY A 647 -15.33 -27.75 -20.39
N GLY A 648 -15.07 -28.62 -19.39
CA GLY A 648 -15.44 -28.39 -18.00
C GLY A 648 -14.33 -27.62 -17.30
N VAL A 649 -14.69 -26.74 -16.38
CA VAL A 649 -13.78 -26.17 -15.38
C VAL A 649 -12.87 -27.31 -14.91
N ALA A 650 -11.57 -27.23 -15.19
CA ALA A 650 -10.61 -28.24 -14.75
C ALA A 650 -10.91 -28.54 -13.27
N ASP A 651 -11.05 -29.82 -12.91
CA ASP A 651 -11.30 -30.24 -11.53
C ASP A 651 -10.26 -29.56 -10.64
N LEU A 652 -10.67 -28.45 -10.05
CA LEU A 652 -9.87 -27.64 -9.16
C LEU A 652 -9.50 -28.58 -8.00
N PRO A 653 -8.25 -28.57 -7.50
CA PRO A 653 -7.95 -29.29 -6.28
C PRO A 653 -8.94 -28.85 -5.21
N ASP A 654 -9.81 -29.78 -4.82
CA ASP A 654 -10.93 -29.53 -3.94
C ASP A 654 -10.41 -29.03 -2.59
N ASN A 655 -10.85 -27.83 -2.23
CA ASN A 655 -10.76 -27.23 -0.90
C ASN A 655 -9.33 -27.07 -0.33
N VAL A 656 -8.80 -25.85 -0.45
CA VAL A 656 -7.76 -25.33 0.45
C VAL A 656 -8.35 -25.26 1.86
N SER A 657 -8.04 -26.25 2.69
CA SER A 657 -8.37 -26.23 4.12
C SER A 657 -7.32 -25.41 4.85
N GLU A 658 -7.71 -24.26 5.41
CA GLU A 658 -6.96 -23.64 6.50
C GLU A 658 -6.89 -24.64 7.65
N GLN A 659 -5.71 -25.22 7.87
CA GLN A 659 -5.31 -25.50 9.23
C GLN A 659 -4.40 -24.34 9.62
N MET A 660 -4.95 -23.34 10.32
CA MET A 660 -4.16 -22.55 11.24
C MET A 660 -3.64 -23.52 12.30
N HIS A 661 -2.55 -24.22 12.01
CA HIS A 661 -1.94 -25.06 13.01
C HIS A 661 -1.17 -24.16 13.97
N ASN A 662 -1.87 -23.80 15.04
CA ASN A 662 -1.31 -23.79 16.38
C ASN A 662 -0.42 -25.04 16.53
N GLN A 663 0.88 -24.92 16.27
CA GLN A 663 1.84 -25.94 16.70
C GLN A 663 1.78 -25.99 18.22
N SER A 664 1.51 -27.19 18.76
CA SER A 664 1.45 -27.48 20.19
C SER A 664 0.73 -26.39 20.96
N ILE A 665 -0.60 -26.51 20.99
CA ILE A 665 -1.39 -25.94 22.06
C ILE A 665 -0.77 -26.42 23.39
N ALA A 666 0.09 -25.59 23.98
CA ALA A 666 -0.07 -25.26 25.39
C ALA A 666 -1.57 -24.95 25.53
N GLY A 667 -2.28 -25.77 26.32
CA GLY A 667 -3.75 -25.88 26.40
C GLY A 667 -4.52 -24.66 25.86
N LEU A 668 -5.50 -24.87 24.96
CA LEU A 668 -6.37 -23.81 24.47
C LEU A 668 -6.81 -23.05 25.71
N PRO A 669 -6.59 -21.73 25.75
CA PRO A 669 -6.74 -21.03 27.00
C PRO A 669 -8.16 -21.23 27.49
N THR A 670 -8.28 -21.79 28.69
CA THR A 670 -9.57 -22.13 29.26
C THR A 670 -10.29 -20.82 29.56
N ILE A 671 -11.47 -20.65 28.97
CA ILE A 671 -12.25 -19.43 29.17
C ILE A 671 -12.83 -19.46 30.58
N GLU A 672 -12.41 -18.52 31.42
CA GLU A 672 -12.94 -18.37 32.76
C GLU A 672 -14.27 -17.59 32.72
N THR A 673 -15.29 -18.07 33.43
CA THR A 673 -16.54 -17.32 33.54
C THR A 673 -16.37 -16.19 34.55
N ILE A 674 -16.75 -14.97 34.17
CA ILE A 674 -16.74 -13.82 35.09
C ILE A 674 -17.74 -14.06 36.22
N PRO A 675 -17.33 -13.89 37.49
CA PRO A 675 -18.19 -14.16 38.63
C PRO A 675 -19.39 -13.23 38.66
N ARG A 676 -20.55 -13.80 39.03
CA ARG A 676 -21.75 -13.04 39.38
C ARG A 676 -21.80 -12.79 40.88
N MET A 677 -22.10 -11.57 41.27
CA MET A 677 -22.26 -11.18 42.66
C MET A 677 -23.49 -10.30 42.85
N SER A 678 -24.06 -10.38 44.04
CA SER A 678 -25.03 -9.40 44.53
C SER A 678 -24.36 -8.57 45.61
N ILE A 679 -24.53 -7.27 45.52
CA ILE A 679 -24.05 -6.30 46.52
C ILE A 679 -25.24 -5.55 47.09
N SER A 680 -25.09 -5.06 48.31
CA SER A 680 -26.09 -4.29 49.05
C SER A 680 -25.54 -2.97 49.61
N THR A 681 -24.22 -2.77 49.54
CA THR A 681 -23.55 -1.59 50.09
C THR A 681 -22.50 -1.02 49.13
N THR A 682 -22.23 0.27 49.29
CA THR A 682 -21.17 0.98 48.55
C THR A 682 -19.77 0.44 48.85
N ARG A 683 -19.56 -0.04 50.08
CA ARG A 683 -18.30 -0.64 50.52
C ARG A 683 -17.98 -1.94 49.78
N GLU A 684 -18.99 -2.76 49.50
CA GLU A 684 -18.82 -3.98 48.70
C GLU A 684 -18.39 -3.65 47.27
N PHE A 685 -18.96 -2.59 46.67
CA PHE A 685 -18.53 -2.13 45.36
C PHE A 685 -17.10 -1.56 45.37
N GLN A 686 -16.73 -0.81 46.40
CA GLN A 686 -15.34 -0.32 46.54
C GLN A 686 -14.34 -1.49 46.56
N ILE A 687 -14.65 -2.56 47.31
CA ILE A 687 -13.81 -3.77 47.34
C ILE A 687 -13.67 -4.40 45.94
N ILE A 688 -14.74 -4.39 45.13
CA ILE A 688 -14.70 -4.88 43.74
C ILE A 688 -13.76 -4.02 42.89
N VAL A 689 -13.84 -2.70 43.01
CA VAL A 689 -12.98 -1.76 42.30
C VAL A 689 -11.51 -1.94 42.70
N ASP A 690 -11.25 -2.08 44.00
CA ASP A 690 -9.90 -2.29 44.56
C ASP A 690 -9.29 -3.63 44.10
N ASN A 691 -10.11 -4.66 43.92
CA ASN A 691 -9.67 -5.97 43.41
C ASN A 691 -9.33 -5.96 41.90
N ALA A 692 -9.69 -4.89 41.16
CA ALA A 692 -9.35 -4.67 39.76
C ALA A 692 -9.66 -5.85 38.81
N ARG A 693 -10.73 -6.60 39.10
CA ARG A 693 -11.22 -7.73 38.30
C ARG A 693 -12.66 -7.50 37.83
N PRO A 694 -13.05 -7.94 36.62
CA PRO A 694 -14.41 -7.85 36.15
C PRO A 694 -15.37 -8.67 37.00
N VAL A 695 -16.57 -8.13 37.21
CA VAL A 695 -17.64 -8.77 37.98
C VAL A 695 -18.98 -8.41 37.33
N ILE A 696 -19.90 -9.38 37.26
CA ILE A 696 -21.30 -9.12 36.92
C ILE A 696 -22.10 -8.91 38.21
N LEU A 697 -22.70 -7.74 38.36
CA LEU A 697 -23.60 -7.39 39.44
C LEU A 697 -25.05 -7.67 39.01
N SER A 698 -25.76 -8.44 39.81
CA SER A 698 -27.15 -8.81 39.53
C SER A 698 -28.10 -8.44 40.67
N GLY A 699 -29.33 -8.07 40.31
CA GLY A 699 -30.39 -7.73 41.25
C GLY A 699 -30.39 -6.28 41.72
N LEU A 700 -29.58 -5.41 41.10
CA LEU A 700 -29.58 -3.98 41.38
C LEU A 700 -30.65 -3.24 40.58
N ASP A 701 -31.17 -2.17 41.14
CA ASP A 701 -32.22 -1.36 40.52
C ASP A 701 -31.62 -0.27 39.62
N ILE A 702 -31.61 -0.53 38.31
CA ILE A 702 -31.17 0.44 37.30
C ILE A 702 -32.28 1.39 36.81
N GLY A 703 -33.46 1.37 37.45
CA GLY A 703 -34.61 2.20 37.11
C GLY A 703 -35.67 1.51 36.23
N SER A 704 -36.69 2.27 35.81
CA SER A 704 -37.78 1.77 34.97
C SER A 704 -37.32 1.36 33.57
N CYS A 705 -36.15 1.82 33.11
CA CYS A 705 -35.61 1.56 31.78
C CYS A 705 -35.61 0.08 31.39
N GLN A 706 -35.36 -0.83 32.34
CA GLN A 706 -35.36 -2.27 32.12
C GLN A 706 -36.70 -2.80 31.58
N LYS A 707 -37.81 -2.14 31.93
CA LYS A 707 -39.16 -2.50 31.48
C LYS A 707 -39.69 -1.54 30.42
N SER A 708 -39.36 -0.26 30.50
CA SER A 708 -39.97 0.78 29.67
C SER A 708 -39.29 0.97 28.33
N TRP A 709 -37.97 0.71 28.18
CA TRP A 709 -37.22 0.98 26.95
C TRP A 709 -37.47 -0.08 25.86
N THR A 710 -38.72 -0.20 25.42
CA THR A 710 -39.08 -0.92 24.19
C THR A 710 -38.73 -0.09 22.96
N LYS A 711 -38.79 -0.71 21.77
CA LYS A 711 -38.61 0.00 20.49
C LYS A 711 -39.53 1.22 20.40
N GLU A 712 -40.82 1.03 20.67
CA GLU A 712 -41.86 2.06 20.54
C GLU A 712 -41.65 3.19 21.56
N TYR A 713 -41.21 2.84 22.78
CA TYR A 713 -40.92 3.83 23.81
C TYR A 713 -39.70 4.68 23.43
N LEU A 714 -38.58 4.05 23.07
CA LEU A 714 -37.35 4.76 22.70
C LEU A 714 -37.58 5.67 21.50
N GLU A 715 -38.31 5.19 20.50
CA GLU A 715 -38.66 5.97 19.31
C GLU A 715 -39.52 7.19 19.66
N LYS A 716 -40.51 7.04 20.55
CA LYS A 716 -41.36 8.13 21.01
C LYS A 716 -40.61 9.12 21.90
N ALA A 717 -39.78 8.63 22.82
CA ALA A 717 -39.06 9.45 23.79
C ALA A 717 -37.93 10.25 23.14
N ILE A 718 -37.13 9.62 22.28
CA ILE A 718 -35.99 10.27 21.61
C ILE A 718 -36.45 11.13 20.41
N GLY A 719 -37.58 10.76 19.79
CA GLY A 719 -38.12 11.39 18.59
C GLY A 719 -37.59 10.76 17.31
N ARG A 720 -38.50 10.44 16.38
CA ARG A 720 -38.14 9.78 15.10
C ARG A 720 -37.16 10.60 14.28
N ASP A 721 -37.33 11.91 14.23
CA ASP A 721 -36.59 12.87 13.39
C ASP A 721 -35.22 13.26 13.96
N ARG A 722 -34.95 12.93 15.23
CA ARG A 722 -33.68 13.26 15.88
C ARG A 722 -32.50 12.64 15.13
N LYS A 723 -31.51 13.45 14.76
CA LYS A 723 -30.32 12.96 14.06
C LYS A 723 -29.35 12.30 15.03
N VAL A 724 -28.88 11.10 14.66
CA VAL A 724 -27.86 10.33 15.38
C VAL A 724 -26.76 9.89 14.41
N VAL A 725 -25.53 9.77 14.92
CA VAL A 725 -24.38 9.24 14.16
C VAL A 725 -24.19 7.77 14.52
N VAL A 726 -24.30 6.90 13.52
CA VAL A 726 -24.20 5.44 13.69
C VAL A 726 -23.05 4.89 12.86
N HIS A 727 -22.51 3.76 13.30
CA HIS A 727 -21.57 2.96 12.56
C HIS A 727 -22.38 1.95 11.76
N GLU A 728 -22.30 2.00 10.44
CA GLU A 728 -23.01 1.08 9.54
C GLU A 728 -22.00 0.12 8.90
N ALA A 729 -22.16 -1.17 9.19
CA ALA A 729 -21.22 -2.22 8.79
C ALA A 729 -21.85 -3.15 7.73
N LYS A 730 -21.02 -3.63 6.80
CA LYS A 730 -21.45 -4.66 5.82
C LYS A 730 -21.25 -6.08 6.34
N SER A 731 -20.29 -6.28 7.24
CA SER A 731 -20.00 -7.55 7.92
C SER A 731 -20.52 -7.55 9.36
N ALA A 732 -20.69 -8.74 9.93
CA ALA A 732 -21.04 -8.88 11.35
C ALA A 732 -19.94 -8.33 12.26
N ASN A 733 -18.67 -8.47 11.89
CA ASN A 733 -17.54 -7.96 12.64
C ASN A 733 -17.16 -6.56 12.17
N MET A 734 -17.19 -5.59 13.08
CA MET A 734 -16.58 -4.28 12.85
C MET A 734 -15.09 -4.33 13.22
N ASP A 735 -14.26 -3.67 12.42
CA ASP A 735 -12.83 -3.52 12.65
C ASP A 735 -12.44 -2.06 12.50
N PHE A 736 -11.91 -1.49 13.59
CA PHE A 736 -11.49 -0.09 13.65
C PHE A 736 -10.21 0.19 12.86
N GLN A 737 -9.33 -0.80 12.71
CA GLN A 737 -8.08 -0.65 11.98
C GLN A 737 -8.33 -0.63 10.46
N SER A 738 -9.08 -1.60 9.94
CA SER A 738 -9.46 -1.62 8.51
C SER A 738 -10.59 -0.65 8.16
N LYS A 739 -11.32 -0.13 9.16
CA LYS A 739 -12.48 0.75 9.01
C LYS A 739 -13.52 0.18 8.05
N ASN A 740 -13.91 -1.08 8.27
CA ASN A 740 -14.90 -1.79 7.46
C ASN A 740 -16.37 -1.35 7.68
N PHE A 741 -16.57 -0.20 8.31
CA PHE A 741 -17.86 0.43 8.59
C PHE A 741 -17.79 1.92 8.22
N SER A 742 -18.96 2.54 8.01
CA SER A 742 -19.10 3.96 7.71
C SER A 742 -19.76 4.70 8.87
N TYR A 743 -19.36 5.96 9.11
CA TYR A 743 -20.11 6.87 9.98
C TYR A 743 -21.25 7.49 9.19
N VAL A 744 -22.49 7.26 9.61
CA VAL A 744 -23.69 7.72 8.92
C VAL A 744 -24.55 8.53 9.87
N THR A 745 -24.90 9.75 9.48
CA THR A 745 -25.90 10.54 10.19
C THR A 745 -27.29 10.19 9.67
N LYS A 746 -28.18 9.69 10.52
CA LYS A 746 -29.55 9.32 10.15
C LYS A 746 -30.55 9.69 11.23
N GLU A 747 -31.83 9.68 10.86
CA GLU A 747 -32.94 9.88 11.79
C GLU A 747 -33.05 8.68 12.73
N PHE A 748 -33.28 8.92 14.01
CA PHE A 748 -33.32 7.90 15.03
C PHE A 748 -34.40 6.86 14.75
N GLY A 749 -35.56 7.28 14.23
CA GLY A 749 -36.64 6.39 13.80
C GLY A 749 -36.22 5.44 12.68
N THR A 750 -35.50 5.93 11.68
CA THR A 750 -34.95 5.08 10.60
C THR A 750 -33.92 4.10 11.14
N PHE A 751 -33.00 4.58 11.98
CA PHE A 751 -31.98 3.74 12.61
C PHE A 751 -32.59 2.60 13.43
N ILE A 752 -33.55 2.93 14.31
CA ILE A 752 -34.16 1.94 15.19
C ILE A 752 -34.98 0.94 14.37
N ASP A 753 -35.73 1.38 13.35
CA ASP A 753 -36.43 0.47 12.44
C ASP A 753 -35.46 -0.51 11.75
N GLU A 754 -34.32 -0.02 11.26
CA GLU A 754 -33.34 -0.84 10.55
C GLU A 754 -32.67 -1.89 11.44
N ILE A 755 -32.25 -1.56 12.67
CA ILE A 755 -31.59 -2.54 13.56
C ILE A 755 -32.54 -3.65 14.02
N TYR A 756 -33.83 -3.33 14.27
CA TYR A 756 -34.84 -4.33 14.59
C TYR A 756 -35.20 -5.21 13.38
N ASN A 757 -34.95 -4.70 12.16
CA ASN A 757 -35.03 -5.49 10.92
C ASN A 757 -33.72 -6.25 10.59
N GLY A 758 -32.77 -6.31 11.54
CA GLY A 758 -31.52 -7.07 11.40
C GLY A 758 -30.37 -6.32 10.73
N SER A 759 -30.47 -5.00 10.57
CA SER A 759 -29.37 -4.19 10.02
C SER A 759 -28.19 -4.12 10.98
N ARG A 760 -26.99 -4.28 10.42
CA ARG A 760 -25.71 -4.34 11.16
C ARG A 760 -25.21 -2.93 11.46
N GLN A 761 -25.81 -2.31 12.47
CA GLN A 761 -25.49 -0.94 12.85
C GLN A 761 -25.25 -0.81 14.34
N TYR A 762 -24.45 0.19 14.69
CA TYR A 762 -24.03 0.47 16.05
C TYR A 762 -24.04 1.96 16.38
N LEU A 763 -24.81 2.34 17.39
CA LEU A 763 -24.83 3.65 17.99
C LEU A 763 -24.06 3.64 19.31
N ARG A 764 -23.09 4.55 19.41
CA ARG A 764 -22.53 5.03 20.68
C ARG A 764 -22.80 6.52 20.72
N SER A 765 -23.61 6.97 21.68
CA SER A 765 -23.94 8.39 21.75
C SER A 765 -22.72 9.26 22.05
N ILE A 766 -22.79 10.48 21.57
CA ILE A 766 -21.83 11.56 21.75
C ILE A 766 -22.59 12.78 22.28
N SER A 767 -21.88 13.74 22.86
CA SER A 767 -22.52 14.94 23.42
C SER A 767 -23.37 15.66 22.37
N SER A 768 -24.61 16.00 22.71
CA SER A 768 -25.53 16.75 21.82
C SER A 768 -25.13 18.22 21.66
N ILE A 769 -24.37 18.76 22.64
CA ILE A 769 -23.98 20.17 22.69
C ILE A 769 -22.67 20.41 21.93
N ASN A 770 -21.62 19.67 22.29
CA ASN A 770 -20.33 19.78 21.62
C ASN A 770 -19.55 18.45 21.68
N PRO A 771 -19.76 17.55 20.70
CA PRO A 771 -19.12 16.23 20.66
C PRO A 771 -17.59 16.22 20.75
N SER A 772 -16.95 17.32 20.31
CA SER A 772 -15.48 17.41 20.28
C SER A 772 -14.86 17.90 21.59
N GLU A 773 -15.68 18.45 22.50
CA GLU A 773 -15.20 19.09 23.73
C GLU A 773 -15.81 18.53 25.00
N ARG A 774 -17.00 17.91 24.91
CA ARG A 774 -17.73 17.39 26.05
C ARG A 774 -17.92 15.88 25.95
N PRO A 775 -17.69 15.14 27.04
CA PRO A 775 -18.06 13.73 27.10
C PRO A 775 -19.57 13.57 26.97
N ALA A 776 -20.01 12.41 26.46
CA ALA A 776 -21.42 12.06 26.42
C ALA A 776 -21.99 11.99 27.84
N ASN A 777 -23.19 12.50 28.04
CA ASN A 777 -23.93 12.44 29.30
C ASN A 777 -25.40 12.13 28.98
N LEU A 778 -25.87 10.95 29.36
CA LEU A 778 -27.23 10.49 29.04
C LEU A 778 -28.32 11.50 29.41
N ALA A 779 -28.28 12.10 30.60
CA ALA A 779 -29.31 13.03 31.06
C ALA A 779 -29.29 14.37 30.29
N GLN A 780 -28.12 14.82 29.85
CA GLN A 780 -28.00 16.04 29.04
C GLN A 780 -28.29 15.79 27.56
N ASP A 781 -27.85 14.64 27.06
CA ASP A 781 -27.95 14.28 25.66
C ASP A 781 -29.34 13.77 25.33
N PHE A 782 -29.98 13.03 26.22
CA PHE A 782 -31.35 12.50 26.09
C PHE A 782 -32.15 12.77 27.37
N PRO A 783 -32.53 14.05 27.63
CA PRO A 783 -33.28 14.42 28.84
C PRO A 783 -34.58 13.64 29.03
N GLU A 784 -35.19 13.21 27.92
CA GLU A 784 -36.43 12.43 27.91
C GLU A 784 -36.26 11.02 28.50
N LEU A 785 -35.02 10.53 28.61
CA LEU A 785 -34.68 9.23 29.18
C LEU A 785 -34.10 9.33 30.59
N GLN A 786 -33.85 10.54 31.11
CA GLN A 786 -33.07 10.73 32.33
C GLN A 786 -33.73 10.09 33.57
N ASP A 787 -35.06 10.11 33.63
CA ASP A 787 -35.82 9.63 34.78
C ASP A 787 -36.02 8.11 34.76
N ASP A 788 -35.76 7.47 33.60
CA ASP A 788 -35.90 6.03 33.44
C ASP A 788 -34.69 5.24 33.92
N PHE A 789 -33.49 5.78 33.68
CA PHE A 789 -32.23 5.12 34.00
C PHE A 789 -31.60 5.78 35.23
N ARG A 790 -31.29 4.97 36.24
CA ARG A 790 -30.53 5.39 37.41
C ARG A 790 -29.39 4.44 37.68
N LEU A 791 -28.25 4.98 38.09
CA LEU A 791 -27.23 4.14 38.70
C LEU A 791 -27.69 3.74 40.12
N PRO A 792 -27.58 2.46 40.49
CA PRO A 792 -27.91 2.00 41.85
C PRO A 792 -27.09 2.77 42.90
N PRO A 793 -27.66 3.11 44.08
CA PRO A 793 -26.94 3.81 45.15
C PRO A 793 -25.67 3.10 45.62
N GLU A 794 -25.63 1.77 45.52
CA GLU A 794 -24.46 0.93 45.80
C GLU A 794 -23.27 1.29 44.90
N LEU A 795 -23.51 1.89 43.72
CA LEU A 795 -22.51 2.35 42.77
C LEU A 795 -22.22 3.86 42.90
N SER A 796 -22.48 4.48 44.06
CA SER A 796 -22.23 5.92 44.29
C SER A 796 -20.84 6.39 43.87
N LEU A 797 -19.80 5.56 44.08
CA LEU A 797 -18.44 5.81 43.59
C LEU A 797 -18.39 6.12 42.08
N VAL A 798 -19.19 5.40 41.28
CA VAL A 798 -19.30 5.61 39.83
C VAL A 798 -19.92 6.98 39.55
N SER A 799 -21.03 7.32 40.23
CA SER A 799 -21.72 8.60 40.02
C SER A 799 -20.90 9.81 40.49
N GLU A 800 -20.20 9.70 41.62
CA GLU A 800 -19.37 10.77 42.18
C GLU A 800 -18.14 11.06 41.32
N ASN A 801 -17.63 10.04 40.62
CA ASN A 801 -16.44 10.13 39.78
C ASN A 801 -16.76 10.02 38.27
N ALA A 802 -18.02 10.22 37.89
CA ALA A 802 -18.49 10.00 36.53
C ALA A 802 -17.76 10.91 35.53
N HIS A 803 -17.32 10.31 34.43
CA HIS A 803 -16.70 11.00 33.31
C HIS A 803 -17.66 11.12 32.12
N SER A 804 -18.28 10.01 31.72
CA SER A 804 -19.21 9.97 30.59
C SER A 804 -20.25 8.87 30.75
N SER A 805 -21.45 9.05 30.19
CA SER A 805 -22.53 8.06 30.21
C SER A 805 -23.16 7.84 28.82
N PRO A 806 -22.44 7.22 27.86
CA PRO A 806 -22.97 7.03 26.51
C PRO A 806 -24.06 5.94 26.45
N LEU A 807 -25.13 6.25 25.72
CA LEU A 807 -26.16 5.32 25.28
C LEU A 807 -25.61 4.44 24.15
N ARG A 808 -25.88 3.14 24.23
CA ARG A 808 -25.35 2.13 23.31
C ARG A 808 -26.51 1.31 22.73
N LEU A 809 -26.74 1.42 21.42
CA LEU A 809 -27.72 0.60 20.69
C LEU A 809 -27.00 -0.15 19.57
N SER A 810 -27.27 -1.45 19.44
CA SER A 810 -26.68 -2.27 18.37
C SER A 810 -27.72 -3.20 17.76
N GLY A 811 -27.68 -3.36 16.44
CA GLY A 811 -28.24 -4.54 15.77
C GLY A 811 -27.31 -5.75 15.88
N PRO A 812 -27.42 -6.76 15.01
CA PRO A 812 -26.57 -7.96 15.01
C PRO A 812 -25.15 -7.67 14.48
N VAL A 813 -24.37 -6.94 15.27
CA VAL A 813 -23.00 -6.52 14.92
C VAL A 813 -22.06 -6.63 16.12
N ILE A 814 -20.85 -7.11 15.89
CA ILE A 814 -19.79 -7.35 16.86
C ILE A 814 -18.82 -6.18 16.86
N LEU A 815 -18.51 -5.67 18.05
CA LEU A 815 -17.52 -4.62 18.25
C LEU A 815 -16.09 -5.18 18.24
N TRP A 816 -15.15 -4.46 17.64
CA TRP A 816 -13.73 -4.79 17.69
C TRP A 816 -13.22 -4.90 19.14
N LEU A 817 -12.17 -5.70 19.33
CA LEU A 817 -11.45 -5.78 20.59
C LEU A 817 -10.74 -4.44 20.89
N HIS A 818 -11.02 -3.84 22.04
CA HIS A 818 -10.44 -2.57 22.48
C HIS A 818 -10.23 -2.56 23.99
N TYR A 819 -9.57 -1.55 24.52
CA TYR A 819 -9.60 -1.22 25.93
C TYR A 819 -9.91 0.27 26.12
N ASP A 820 -10.37 0.61 27.31
CA ASP A 820 -10.55 1.98 27.74
C ASP A 820 -9.61 2.27 28.91
N VAL A 821 -9.15 3.52 29.04
CA VAL A 821 -8.19 3.91 30.10
C VAL A 821 -8.92 4.13 31.42
N MET A 822 -10.18 4.53 31.37
CA MET A 822 -11.03 4.66 32.55
C MET A 822 -11.75 3.36 32.90
N ALA A 823 -12.04 3.18 34.18
CA ALA A 823 -12.96 2.14 34.63
C ALA A 823 -14.36 2.44 34.09
N ASN A 824 -15.16 1.40 33.84
CA ASN A 824 -16.55 1.60 33.47
C ASN A 824 -17.48 0.52 34.03
N VAL A 825 -18.75 0.88 34.13
CA VAL A 825 -19.83 -0.07 34.30
C VAL A 825 -20.69 -0.08 33.04
N LEU A 826 -21.05 -1.27 32.55
CA LEU A 826 -22.00 -1.44 31.45
C LEU A 826 -23.29 -2.02 32.01
N CYS A 827 -24.36 -1.23 31.97
CA CYS A 827 -25.69 -1.63 32.39
C CYS A 827 -26.45 -2.16 31.17
N GLN A 828 -26.74 -3.46 31.15
CA GLN A 828 -27.46 -4.11 30.06
C GLN A 828 -28.97 -3.94 30.28
N ILE A 829 -29.65 -3.24 29.36
CA ILE A 829 -31.06 -2.84 29.55
C ILE A 829 -32.00 -3.76 28.75
N GLN A 830 -31.68 -4.00 27.48
CA GLN A 830 -32.48 -4.87 26.61
C GLN A 830 -31.57 -5.77 25.77
N GLY A 831 -32.01 -7.00 25.54
CA GLY A 831 -31.29 -8.01 24.78
C GLY A 831 -30.11 -8.62 25.54
N ASP A 832 -29.68 -9.78 25.08
CA ASP A 832 -28.53 -10.48 25.67
C ASP A 832 -27.22 -10.02 25.00
N LYS A 833 -26.17 -9.88 25.81
CA LYS A 833 -24.85 -9.48 25.34
C LYS A 833 -23.78 -10.40 25.89
N ARG A 834 -22.98 -10.96 24.99
CA ARG A 834 -21.79 -11.75 25.31
C ARG A 834 -20.55 -10.88 25.17
N LEU A 835 -19.69 -10.88 26.18
CA LEU A 835 -18.41 -10.21 26.15
C LEU A 835 -17.29 -11.21 26.39
N ILE A 836 -16.18 -11.03 25.68
CA ILE A 836 -14.91 -11.66 26.00
C ILE A 836 -13.95 -10.57 26.44
N LEU A 837 -13.35 -10.78 27.61
CA LEU A 837 -12.44 -9.84 28.25
C LEU A 837 -11.09 -10.50 28.50
N TYR A 838 -10.03 -9.70 28.51
CA TYR A 838 -8.68 -10.14 28.83
C TYR A 838 -8.06 -9.19 29.87
N PRO A 839 -7.25 -9.72 30.80
CA PRO A 839 -6.51 -8.88 31.72
C PRO A 839 -5.49 -8.01 30.96
N PRO A 840 -5.12 -6.82 31.49
CA PRO A 840 -4.16 -5.92 30.86
C PRO A 840 -2.81 -6.59 30.49
N SER A 841 -2.41 -7.63 31.23
CA SER A 841 -1.20 -8.43 30.97
C SER A 841 -1.18 -9.13 29.62
N ASP A 842 -2.34 -9.30 28.98
CA ASP A 842 -2.48 -9.96 27.68
C ASP A 842 -2.33 -8.98 26.50
N ALA A 843 -2.25 -7.67 26.73
CA ALA A 843 -2.17 -6.66 25.66
C ALA A 843 -1.04 -6.93 24.66
N ILE A 844 0.11 -7.42 25.13
CA ILE A 844 1.27 -7.76 24.29
C ILE A 844 1.02 -8.95 23.34
N ARG A 845 0.01 -9.79 23.64
CA ARG A 845 -0.38 -10.97 22.85
C ARG A 845 -1.59 -10.70 21.95
N LEU A 846 -2.26 -9.56 22.12
CA LEU A 846 -3.51 -9.22 21.44
C LEU A 846 -3.32 -8.20 20.31
N ALA A 847 -2.12 -8.10 19.73
CA ALA A 847 -1.83 -7.30 18.53
C ALA A 847 -2.25 -5.82 18.58
N PHE A 848 -2.09 -5.16 19.73
CA PHE A 848 -2.24 -3.70 19.83
C PHE A 848 -1.00 -3.01 19.25
N ALA A 849 -1.20 -2.16 18.24
CA ALA A 849 -0.12 -1.32 17.72
C ALA A 849 0.31 -0.26 18.75
N PRO A 850 1.57 0.23 18.74
CA PRO A 850 2.02 1.26 19.68
C PRO A 850 1.13 2.50 19.68
N GLY A 851 0.52 2.81 20.83
CA GLY A 851 -0.41 3.94 20.99
C GLY A 851 -1.80 3.74 20.39
N ALA A 852 -2.17 2.52 19.98
CA ALA A 852 -3.53 2.18 19.58
C ALA A 852 -4.32 1.62 20.77
N SER A 853 -5.62 1.94 20.82
CA SER A 853 -6.56 1.42 21.82
C SER A 853 -7.43 0.27 21.29
N SER A 854 -7.20 -0.18 20.05
CA SER A 854 -7.96 -1.26 19.39
C SER A 854 -7.04 -2.27 18.72
N SER A 855 -7.44 -3.54 18.75
CA SER A 855 -6.76 -4.67 18.12
C SER A 855 -7.37 -5.02 16.76
N SER A 856 -6.55 -5.63 15.88
CA SER A 856 -6.99 -6.24 14.62
C SER A 856 -7.46 -7.69 14.77
N ILE A 857 -7.35 -8.28 15.97
CA ILE A 857 -7.76 -9.68 16.19
C ILE A 857 -9.28 -9.76 16.26
N ASN A 858 -9.85 -10.62 15.42
CA ASN A 858 -11.25 -10.97 15.51
C ASN A 858 -11.44 -12.24 16.35
N LEU A 859 -12.15 -12.11 17.47
CA LEU A 859 -12.39 -13.20 18.41
C LEU A 859 -13.71 -13.93 18.18
N PHE A 860 -14.65 -13.29 17.47
CA PHE A 860 -15.94 -13.87 17.11
C PHE A 860 -16.01 -14.00 15.58
N PRO A 861 -15.72 -15.17 15.02
CA PRO A 861 -15.79 -15.38 13.57
C PRO A 861 -17.17 -15.05 13.00
N ASP A 862 -18.23 -15.39 13.73
CA ASP A 862 -19.62 -15.13 13.39
C ASP A 862 -20.49 -14.85 14.65
N LEU A 863 -21.68 -14.27 14.45
CA LEU A 863 -22.66 -13.99 15.49
C LEU A 863 -23.15 -15.25 16.23
N SER A 864 -23.21 -16.38 15.50
CA SER A 864 -23.70 -17.66 16.00
C SER A 864 -22.65 -18.49 16.75
N ASP A 865 -21.40 -18.03 16.79
CA ASP A 865 -20.30 -18.86 17.28
C ASP A 865 -20.37 -19.08 18.80
N THR A 866 -20.24 -20.35 19.19
CA THR A 866 -20.26 -20.78 20.59
C THR A 866 -18.88 -20.72 21.23
N SER A 867 -17.79 -20.67 20.45
CA SER A 867 -16.40 -20.79 20.96
C SER A 867 -15.47 -19.70 20.37
N PRO A 868 -15.20 -18.61 21.10
CA PRO A 868 -14.37 -17.51 20.61
C PRO A 868 -12.89 -17.93 20.44
N LEU A 869 -12.27 -17.47 19.36
CA LEU A 869 -10.89 -17.81 18.99
C LEU A 869 -9.89 -16.95 19.77
N SER A 870 -9.52 -17.39 20.99
CA SER A 870 -8.51 -16.69 21.80
C SER A 870 -7.08 -17.10 21.42
N PRO A 871 -6.14 -16.15 21.23
CA PRO A 871 -4.74 -16.47 20.96
C PRO A 871 -4.09 -17.32 22.09
N PRO A 872 -3.10 -18.17 21.79
CA PRO A 872 -2.40 -18.96 22.80
C PRO A 872 -1.76 -18.09 23.90
N ASN A 873 -1.62 -18.65 25.10
CA ASN A 873 -1.04 -17.98 26.28
C ASN A 873 -1.79 -16.70 26.72
N THR A 874 -3.05 -16.54 26.35
CA THR A 874 -3.95 -15.51 26.89
C THR A 874 -4.85 -16.09 27.98
N HIS A 875 -5.53 -15.23 28.72
CA HIS A 875 -6.39 -15.53 29.85
C HIS A 875 -7.79 -14.95 29.58
N PRO A 876 -8.55 -15.54 28.62
CA PRO A 876 -9.86 -15.05 28.26
C PRO A 876 -10.87 -15.26 29.39
N HIS A 877 -11.67 -14.23 29.64
CA HIS A 877 -12.80 -14.24 30.55
C HIS A 877 -14.09 -13.97 29.80
N GLU A 878 -15.15 -14.74 30.07
CA GLU A 878 -16.46 -14.58 29.44
C GLU A 878 -17.47 -13.97 30.41
N ALA A 879 -18.21 -12.98 29.92
CA ALA A 879 -19.44 -12.48 30.55
C ALA A 879 -20.64 -12.66 29.62
N ARG A 880 -21.75 -13.14 30.18
CA ARG A 880 -23.07 -13.18 29.54
C ARG A 880 -24.03 -12.32 30.34
N LEU A 881 -24.41 -11.19 29.76
CA LEU A 881 -25.28 -10.20 30.36
C LEU A 881 -26.69 -10.37 29.83
N LYS A 882 -27.63 -10.40 30.76
CA LYS A 882 -29.07 -10.35 30.56
C LYS A 882 -29.60 -8.96 30.91
N PRO A 883 -30.82 -8.61 30.49
CA PRO A 883 -31.51 -7.40 30.93
C PRO A 883 -31.51 -7.24 32.46
N GLY A 884 -30.96 -6.13 32.95
CA GLY A 884 -30.80 -5.80 34.38
C GLY A 884 -29.40 -6.05 34.95
N ASP A 885 -28.52 -6.73 34.21
CA ASP A 885 -27.15 -6.96 34.69
C ASP A 885 -26.26 -5.73 34.49
N ILE A 886 -25.33 -5.55 35.43
CA ILE A 886 -24.29 -4.54 35.34
C ILE A 886 -22.93 -5.24 35.36
N ILE A 887 -22.10 -5.09 34.34
CA ILE A 887 -20.71 -5.55 34.40
C ILE A 887 -19.81 -4.40 34.80
N PHE A 888 -18.99 -4.59 35.82
CA PHE A 888 -17.84 -3.74 36.10
C PHE A 888 -16.67 -4.18 35.21
N ILE A 889 -16.13 -3.24 34.44
CA ILE A 889 -14.93 -3.42 33.62
C ILE A 889 -13.83 -2.52 34.21
N PRO A 890 -12.80 -3.10 34.85
CA PRO A 890 -11.70 -2.32 35.40
C PRO A 890 -10.91 -1.61 34.27
N PRO A 891 -10.14 -0.56 34.59
CA PRO A 891 -9.38 0.16 33.56
C PRO A 891 -8.41 -0.78 32.84
N LEU A 892 -8.18 -0.53 31.55
CA LEU A 892 -7.26 -1.28 30.68
C LEU A 892 -7.66 -2.73 30.40
N TRP A 893 -8.78 -3.23 30.93
CA TRP A 893 -9.29 -4.54 30.56
C TRP A 893 -9.76 -4.52 29.11
N LEU A 894 -9.17 -5.42 28.32
CA LEU A 894 -9.42 -5.50 26.90
C LEU A 894 -10.70 -6.27 26.69
N HIS A 895 -11.62 -5.77 25.87
CA HIS A 895 -12.93 -6.38 25.70
C HIS A 895 -13.51 -6.21 24.29
N THR A 896 -14.31 -7.19 23.89
CA THR A 896 -15.17 -7.17 22.70
C THR A 896 -16.58 -7.57 23.12
N ALA A 897 -17.59 -7.13 22.37
CA ALA A 897 -18.99 -7.40 22.67
C ALA A 897 -19.73 -7.90 21.42
N ASN A 898 -20.50 -8.97 21.62
CA ASN A 898 -21.38 -9.59 20.64
C ASN A 898 -22.83 -9.60 21.19
N PRO A 899 -23.80 -8.93 20.54
CA PRO A 899 -25.21 -9.08 20.88
C PRO A 899 -25.73 -10.44 20.40
N THR A 900 -26.22 -11.27 21.32
CA THR A 900 -26.60 -12.66 21.03
C THR A 900 -28.08 -12.86 20.72
N ASP A 901 -28.91 -11.84 20.94
CA ASP A 901 -30.36 -11.90 20.75
C ASP A 901 -30.89 -10.66 20.01
N GLY A 902 -30.42 -10.47 18.76
CA GLY A 902 -30.88 -9.38 17.89
C GLY A 902 -30.41 -7.99 18.35
N VAL A 903 -31.33 -7.14 18.83
CA VAL A 903 -31.05 -5.76 19.23
C VAL A 903 -30.62 -5.70 20.68
N SER A 904 -29.53 -4.97 20.96
CA SER A 904 -29.04 -4.75 22.32
C SER A 904 -29.05 -3.26 22.68
N VAL A 905 -29.61 -2.95 23.84
CA VAL A 905 -29.64 -1.60 24.42
C VAL A 905 -28.91 -1.62 25.76
N ALA A 906 -27.96 -0.70 25.94
CA ALA A 906 -27.20 -0.58 27.17
C ALA A 906 -26.79 0.87 27.43
N VAL A 907 -26.44 1.16 28.68
CA VAL A 907 -25.79 2.42 29.07
C VAL A 907 -24.46 2.07 29.72
N ASN A 908 -23.37 2.63 29.18
CA ASN A 908 -22.09 2.62 29.88
C ASN A 908 -21.99 3.85 30.78
N VAL A 909 -21.37 3.73 31.95
CA VAL A 909 -20.90 4.88 32.71
C VAL A 909 -19.40 4.70 32.99
N PHE A 910 -18.60 5.58 32.39
CA PHE A 910 -17.16 5.68 32.62
C PHE A 910 -16.92 6.56 33.82
N PHE A 911 -15.96 6.20 34.67
CA PHE A 911 -15.62 6.98 35.85
C PHE A 911 -14.12 6.94 36.12
N ARG A 912 -13.63 8.01 36.76
CA ARG A 912 -12.22 8.12 37.13
C ARG A 912 -11.97 7.31 38.40
N ASN A 913 -10.97 6.43 38.34
CA ASN A 913 -10.55 5.62 39.49
C ASN A 913 -9.10 5.90 39.92
N LEU A 914 -8.49 6.96 39.36
CA LEU A 914 -7.19 7.48 39.75
C LEU A 914 -7.33 8.95 40.17
N GLU A 915 -6.76 9.31 41.32
CA GLU A 915 -6.71 10.71 41.78
C GLU A 915 -5.81 11.58 40.88
N LYS A 916 -4.71 11.00 40.36
CA LYS A 916 -3.72 11.65 39.50
C LYS A 916 -3.20 10.66 38.46
N GLY A 917 -2.69 11.18 37.33
CA GLY A 917 -1.99 10.39 36.31
C GLY A 917 -2.68 10.33 34.94
N TYR A 918 -3.95 10.70 34.85
CA TYR A 918 -4.60 10.94 33.55
C TYR A 918 -3.88 12.05 32.78
N ALA A 919 -3.84 11.94 31.45
CA ALA A 919 -3.20 12.95 30.61
C ALA A 919 -3.90 14.31 30.69
N SER A 920 -3.09 15.37 30.70
CA SER A 920 -3.58 16.75 30.70
C SER A 920 -4.15 17.12 29.33
N GLY A 921 -5.34 17.72 29.32
CA GLY A 921 -6.02 18.16 28.10
C GLY A 921 -7.37 17.46 27.91
N ARG A 922 -7.93 17.59 26.71
CA ARG A 922 -9.27 17.05 26.41
C ARG A 922 -9.21 15.54 26.18
N ASP A 923 -10.03 14.81 26.91
CA ASP A 923 -10.38 13.42 26.64
C ASP A 923 -11.90 13.32 26.81
N VAL A 924 -12.62 13.22 25.70
CA VAL A 924 -14.10 13.16 25.69
C VAL A 924 -14.61 11.72 25.64
N TYR A 925 -13.71 10.76 25.42
CA TYR A 925 -14.07 9.36 25.21
C TYR A 925 -13.64 8.44 26.35
N GLY A 926 -12.65 8.85 27.15
CA GLY A 926 -12.09 8.05 28.25
C GLY A 926 -10.95 7.11 27.81
N ASN A 927 -10.38 7.33 26.62
CA ASN A 927 -9.46 6.40 25.96
C ASN A 927 -8.07 7.02 25.75
N ARG A 928 -7.84 8.23 26.25
CA ARG A 928 -6.51 8.84 26.15
C ARG A 928 -5.57 8.19 27.15
N ASP A 929 -4.42 7.76 26.66
CA ASP A 929 -3.37 7.13 27.46
C ASP A 929 -3.01 7.94 28.71
N LEU A 930 -2.57 7.24 29.76
CA LEU A 930 -2.07 7.90 30.97
C LEU A 930 -0.89 8.81 30.65
N GLN A 931 -0.78 9.93 31.37
CA GLN A 931 0.25 10.94 31.14
C GLN A 931 1.68 10.36 31.23
N ALA A 932 1.88 9.37 32.10
CA ALA A 932 3.15 8.69 32.26
C ALA A 932 3.53 7.88 31.01
N TYR A 933 2.55 7.22 30.37
CA TYR A 933 2.77 6.48 29.14
C TYR A 933 3.01 7.42 27.95
N GLU A 934 2.22 8.50 27.80
CA GLU A 934 2.47 9.51 26.76
C GLU A 934 3.88 10.09 26.84
N ARG A 935 4.33 10.45 28.05
CA ARG A 935 5.71 10.90 28.31
C ARG A 935 6.73 9.80 28.04
N GLY A 936 6.46 8.59 28.53
CA GLY A 936 7.32 7.42 28.34
C GLY A 936 7.58 7.13 26.86
N ARG A 937 6.59 7.28 25.99
CA ARG A 937 6.76 7.13 24.53
C ARG A 937 7.75 8.15 23.95
N VAL A 938 7.65 9.40 24.38
CA VAL A 938 8.60 10.46 23.97
C VAL A 938 10.02 10.14 24.47
N GLU A 939 10.15 9.64 25.70
CA GLU A 939 11.44 9.25 26.25
C GLU A 939 12.02 7.99 25.57
N VAL A 940 11.20 7.01 25.22
CA VAL A 940 11.62 5.84 24.42
C VAL A 940 12.18 6.30 23.08
N ASP A 941 11.51 7.26 22.40
CA ASP A 941 12.02 7.82 21.15
C ASP A 941 13.35 8.58 21.35
N LYS A 942 13.52 9.31 22.46
CA LYS A 942 14.79 9.99 22.80
C LYS A 942 15.91 9.00 23.11
N ILE A 943 15.63 7.96 23.88
CA ILE A 943 16.57 6.89 24.19
C ILE A 943 17.00 6.23 22.89
N ALA A 944 16.06 5.84 22.02
CA ALA A 944 16.38 5.26 20.72
C ALA A 944 17.31 6.15 19.89
N ARG A 945 17.02 7.46 19.81
CA ARG A 945 17.86 8.45 19.10
C ARG A 945 19.22 8.69 19.75
N SER A 946 19.37 8.50 21.07
CA SER A 946 20.67 8.66 21.73
C SER A 946 21.70 7.62 21.30
N PHE A 947 21.25 6.53 20.67
CA PHE A 947 22.12 5.55 20.03
C PHE A 947 22.37 5.83 18.54
N ASP A 948 21.90 6.95 17.99
CA ASP A 948 22.19 7.36 16.62
C ASP A 948 23.71 7.56 16.46
N GLY A 949 24.31 6.86 15.49
CA GLY A 949 25.76 6.85 15.27
C GLY A 949 26.53 5.76 16.03
N ILE A 950 25.88 5.00 16.92
CA ILE A 950 26.45 3.79 17.55
C ILE A 950 26.21 2.58 16.63
N PRO A 951 27.18 1.64 16.48
CA PRO A 951 26.98 0.40 15.74
C PRO A 951 25.70 -0.35 16.15
N ARG A 952 24.95 -0.85 15.17
CA ARG A 952 23.57 -1.34 15.39
C ARG A 952 23.47 -2.53 16.34
N ASP A 953 24.45 -3.41 16.34
CA ASP A 953 24.58 -4.53 17.26
C ASP A 953 24.78 -4.06 18.71
N MET A 954 25.62 -3.04 18.92
CA MET A 954 25.82 -2.41 20.22
C MET A 954 24.57 -1.65 20.66
N ALA A 955 23.99 -0.83 19.78
CA ALA A 955 22.76 -0.10 20.05
C ALA A 955 21.61 -1.06 20.39
N ARG A 956 21.45 -2.15 19.61
CA ARG A 956 20.47 -3.21 19.88
C ARG A 956 20.76 -3.89 21.22
N PHE A 957 22.00 -4.28 21.49
CA PHE A 957 22.38 -4.91 22.75
C PHE A 957 22.01 -4.02 23.94
N TYR A 958 22.34 -2.73 23.90
CA TYR A 958 21.99 -1.81 24.98
C TYR A 958 20.50 -1.49 25.05
N ILE A 959 19.80 -1.35 23.92
CA ILE A 959 18.35 -1.12 23.90
C ILE A 959 17.60 -2.36 24.41
N GLU A 960 17.99 -3.57 24.03
CA GLU A 960 17.41 -4.82 24.56
C GLU A 960 17.69 -4.95 26.06
N ARG A 961 18.88 -4.54 26.54
CA ARG A 961 19.16 -4.46 27.97
C ARG A 961 18.30 -3.42 28.69
N LEU A 962 18.12 -2.23 28.13
CA LEU A 962 17.22 -1.21 28.68
C LEU A 962 15.77 -1.70 28.70
N ALA A 963 15.34 -2.40 27.65
CA ALA A 963 14.02 -3.02 27.60
C ALA A 963 13.86 -4.10 28.67
N ASP A 964 14.90 -4.91 28.92
CA ASP A 964 14.89 -5.91 29.99
C ASP A 964 14.93 -5.26 31.38
N GLU A 965 15.68 -4.18 31.57
CA GLU A 965 15.66 -3.38 32.82
C GLU A 965 14.28 -2.79 33.09
N LEU A 966 13.63 -2.23 32.06
CA LEU A 966 12.25 -1.74 32.15
C LEU A 966 11.27 -2.88 32.42
N ARG A 967 11.45 -4.05 31.80
CA ARG A 967 10.63 -5.25 32.05
C ARG A 967 10.77 -5.73 33.49
N ARG A 968 12.01 -5.79 34.03
CA ARG A 968 12.26 -6.14 35.43
C ARG A 968 11.63 -5.11 36.38
N LYS A 969 11.72 -3.82 36.07
CA LYS A 969 11.05 -2.74 36.83
C LYS A 969 9.52 -2.80 36.75
N ALA A 970 8.96 -3.31 35.66
CA ALA A 970 7.52 -3.49 35.51
C ALA A 970 6.99 -4.72 36.25
N HIS A 971 7.86 -5.68 36.59
CA HIS A 971 7.52 -6.89 37.35
C HIS A 971 7.93 -6.81 38.84
N SER A 972 8.67 -5.77 39.23
CA SER A 972 8.98 -5.41 40.63
C SER A 972 7.92 -4.50 41.21
#